data_AF-A0A812LL97-F1
#
_entry.id   AF-A0A812LL97-F1
#
_cell.length_a   1.000
_cell.length_b   1.000
_cell.length_c   1.000
_cell.angle_alpha   90.00
_cell.angle_beta   90.00
_cell.angle_gamma   90.00
#
_symmetry.space_group_name_H-M   'P 1'
#
loop_
_entity.id
_entity.type
_entity.pdbx_description
1 polymer ?
#
loop_
_entity_poly.entity_id
_entity_poly.type
_entity_poly.pdbx_seq_one_letter_code
_entity_poly.pdbx_strand_id
1 'polypeptide(L)'
;GCVAAGSFFQNKSSAAHFRNCAATEAGGALYVDGNVEQTENSSAHVENCASEESGGGFFVARNFVVQNESRVRFANCTGRKRGGGMSTSALVGGKLHFSGCQAEAGGGLHIREAGEIKRGSLVFEDCTANTNGGGILSEPPGPGHFDSLMFRRCEATEAAALASVHSKATITIAKLQLLDNVGSDDVAVAGNLSVGAAVLDDTKGVSISTREFFTAESVLDCTRVKMCRLLGDKAQVLGLRCPVGAGVSNASNATERGCLVCQEGQTQLLNGTNSSCHRCPDSARQCFAGHLRMESGLMVEEHDISRTLHCPNQEACPGGQLPRAEGAAAQPMCAEGYVGGGCTSCAEQFARADSSILACTACEENPRKQLLRWAVFLVQRTFLFGLSAMSALGAGSADEVKQSGVFLNQLMAFATVSTMMLTAAMQTNTAKDMQSSTVTFVFGTTMVLAEIASGGGAGAASSQCLLSYVGLEKTLWGAHVLDVVVAVALTSTLALKDSRVALVAGVNCFLPSILAGFGKYLVCYRLERDLGEGMRGLQCPFLPGSSRPLGMTQVLLGLVLSFSVALYAWVSLSLSKEDPLPPHVNFLTSKYQPLYALFEAERLVRKSLLMLIAAALPITASPALQMGCLGVVVLTSLLLYERCQPYHRPDWNRTESALLAAAAYMITMISGLLANESHWGHSIMTQRCIIISILIVVATASVYMSFRVIRELVRERALAKRAREGQL
;
A
#
# COMPACT_ATOMS: atom_id res chain seq x y z
N GLY A 1 39.75 -52.18 -25.33
CA GLY A 1 39.00 -51.46 -26.38
C GLY A 1 39.09 -52.19 -27.71
N CYS A 2 38.19 -51.86 -28.62
CA CYS A 2 38.32 -52.20 -30.05
C CYS A 2 39.23 -51.15 -30.72
N VAL A 3 40.23 -51.59 -31.47
CA VAL A 3 41.12 -50.69 -32.22
C VAL A 3 40.72 -50.74 -33.69
N ALA A 4 40.34 -49.59 -34.26
CA ALA A 4 40.18 -49.39 -35.69
C ALA A 4 41.32 -48.51 -36.19
N ALA A 5 42.30 -49.12 -36.88
CA ALA A 5 43.44 -48.41 -37.47
C ALA A 5 43.08 -47.46 -38.63
N GLY A 6 41.78 -47.33 -38.95
CA GLY A 6 41.26 -46.50 -40.04
C GLY A 6 39.99 -45.77 -39.60
N SER A 7 38.96 -45.73 -40.45
CA SER A 7 37.66 -45.13 -40.12
C SER A 7 36.63 -46.17 -39.64
N PHE A 8 35.71 -45.77 -38.79
CA PHE A 8 34.57 -46.59 -38.35
C PHE A 8 33.29 -46.02 -38.97
N PHE A 9 32.57 -46.84 -39.72
CA PHE A 9 31.32 -46.46 -40.38
C PHE A 9 30.16 -47.27 -39.81
N GLN A 10 29.19 -46.58 -39.22
CA GLN A 10 27.97 -47.18 -38.70
C GLN A 10 26.83 -46.95 -39.69
N ASN A 11 26.31 -48.05 -40.23
CA ASN A 11 25.26 -48.07 -41.25
C ASN A 11 23.91 -47.54 -40.73
N LYS A 12 23.04 -47.16 -41.68
CA LYS A 12 21.74 -46.54 -41.38
C LYS A 12 20.90 -47.47 -40.53
N SER A 13 20.18 -46.91 -39.55
CA SER A 13 19.27 -47.66 -38.67
C SER A 13 19.92 -48.81 -37.89
N SER A 14 21.24 -48.78 -37.71
CA SER A 14 21.96 -49.79 -36.91
C SER A 14 22.16 -49.35 -35.46
N ALA A 15 22.48 -50.31 -34.59
CA ALA A 15 22.80 -50.06 -33.19
C ALA A 15 24.17 -50.66 -32.83
N ALA A 16 24.98 -49.92 -32.09
CA ALA A 16 26.26 -50.36 -31.57
C ALA A 16 26.27 -50.24 -30.04
N HIS A 17 26.74 -51.28 -29.35
CA HIS A 17 26.81 -51.32 -27.89
C HIS A 17 28.23 -51.68 -27.45
N PHE A 18 28.80 -50.84 -26.59
CA PHE A 18 30.09 -51.04 -25.95
C PHE A 18 29.89 -50.98 -24.44
N ARG A 19 30.26 -52.04 -23.73
CA ARG A 19 30.04 -52.15 -22.28
C ARG A 19 31.27 -52.68 -21.59
N ASN A 20 31.61 -52.12 -20.41
CA ASN A 20 32.66 -52.64 -19.54
C ASN A 20 34.02 -52.81 -20.25
N CYS A 21 34.34 -51.89 -21.15
CA CYS A 21 35.57 -51.93 -21.93
C CYS A 21 36.66 -51.07 -21.28
N ALA A 22 37.90 -51.54 -21.24
CA ALA A 22 39.03 -50.77 -20.77
C ALA A 22 40.16 -50.72 -21.81
N ALA A 23 40.95 -49.65 -21.80
CA ALA A 23 42.18 -49.51 -22.58
C ALA A 23 43.28 -48.84 -21.74
N THR A 24 44.53 -49.28 -21.91
CA THR A 24 45.72 -48.71 -21.25
C THR A 24 46.21 -47.42 -21.90
N GLU A 25 45.65 -47.06 -23.04
CA GLU A 25 45.94 -45.82 -23.75
C GLU A 25 44.65 -45.02 -23.92
N ALA A 26 44.18 -44.81 -25.15
CA ALA A 26 43.00 -44.02 -25.47
C ALA A 26 41.84 -44.88 -26.00
N GLY A 27 40.61 -44.40 -25.86
CA GLY A 27 39.42 -45.04 -26.44
C GLY A 27 39.03 -46.34 -25.74
N GLY A 28 38.58 -46.25 -24.48
CA GLY A 28 38.29 -47.42 -23.65
C GLY A 28 37.40 -48.46 -24.34
N ALA A 29 36.35 -48.01 -25.02
CA ALA A 29 35.53 -48.80 -25.92
C ALA A 29 36.08 -48.86 -27.35
N LEU A 30 36.37 -47.70 -27.95
CA LEU A 30 36.73 -47.59 -29.36
C LEU A 30 37.84 -46.56 -29.58
N TYR A 31 38.91 -46.99 -30.22
CA TYR A 31 39.97 -46.13 -30.75
C TYR A 31 39.88 -46.08 -32.28
N VAL A 32 39.82 -44.89 -32.86
CA VAL A 32 39.73 -44.68 -34.32
C VAL A 32 40.75 -43.63 -34.76
N ASP A 33 41.70 -44.01 -35.61
CA ASP A 33 42.69 -43.08 -36.19
C ASP A 33 42.11 -42.23 -37.34
N GLY A 34 41.04 -42.72 -37.97
CA GLY A 34 40.29 -42.03 -39.01
C GLY A 34 39.07 -41.27 -38.49
N ASN A 35 38.02 -41.25 -39.31
CA ASN A 35 36.74 -40.67 -38.94
C ASN A 35 35.81 -41.73 -38.33
N VAL A 36 34.92 -41.30 -37.46
CA VAL A 36 33.71 -42.05 -37.16
C VAL A 36 32.56 -41.38 -37.92
N GLU A 37 31.86 -42.14 -38.75
CA GLU A 37 30.64 -41.67 -39.40
C GLU A 37 29.47 -42.57 -39.00
N GLN A 38 28.52 -41.96 -38.31
CA GLN A 38 27.28 -42.58 -37.89
C GLN A 38 26.14 -42.04 -38.75
N THR A 39 25.61 -42.88 -39.62
CA THR A 39 24.57 -42.49 -40.60
C THR A 39 23.17 -42.41 -39.97
N GLU A 40 22.18 -41.89 -40.71
CA GLU A 40 20.82 -41.60 -40.22
C GLU A 40 20.17 -42.70 -39.35
N ASN A 41 19.41 -42.28 -38.34
CA ASN A 41 18.59 -43.15 -37.48
C ASN A 41 19.33 -44.29 -36.78
N SER A 42 20.64 -44.20 -36.65
CA SER A 42 21.44 -45.17 -35.93
C SER A 42 21.66 -44.75 -34.48
N SER A 43 22.06 -45.69 -33.64
CA SER A 43 22.35 -45.44 -32.23
C SER A 43 23.66 -46.08 -31.78
N ALA A 44 24.37 -45.41 -30.89
CA ALA A 44 25.54 -45.96 -30.23
C ALA A 44 25.41 -45.77 -28.71
N HIS A 45 25.68 -46.84 -27.95
CA HIS A 45 25.63 -46.84 -26.50
C HIS A 45 26.97 -47.32 -25.94
N VAL A 46 27.60 -46.49 -25.14
CA VAL A 46 28.91 -46.72 -24.53
C VAL A 46 28.75 -46.59 -23.02
N GLU A 47 29.02 -47.66 -22.29
CA GLU A 47 28.66 -47.76 -20.87
C GLU A 47 29.78 -48.40 -20.05
N ASN A 48 30.13 -47.78 -18.92
CA ASN A 48 31.17 -48.26 -18.01
C ASN A 48 32.51 -48.52 -18.71
N CYS A 49 32.95 -47.59 -19.55
CA CYS A 49 34.19 -47.71 -20.31
C CYS A 49 35.30 -46.83 -19.71
N ALA A 50 36.54 -47.30 -19.73
CA ALA A 50 37.67 -46.59 -19.13
C ALA A 50 38.92 -46.55 -20.02
N SER A 51 39.66 -45.43 -19.97
CA SER A 51 40.96 -45.28 -20.63
C SER A 51 41.97 -44.58 -19.72
N GLU A 52 43.22 -45.05 -19.68
CA GLU A 52 44.32 -44.41 -18.93
C GLU A 52 44.83 -43.10 -19.57
N GLU A 53 44.38 -42.76 -20.78
CA GLU A 53 44.64 -41.47 -21.41
C GLU A 53 43.35 -40.69 -21.71
N SER A 54 42.94 -40.62 -22.98
CA SER A 54 41.83 -39.78 -23.43
C SER A 54 40.70 -40.60 -24.04
N GLY A 55 39.47 -40.11 -23.91
CA GLY A 55 38.30 -40.77 -24.49
C GLY A 55 37.94 -42.05 -23.74
N GLY A 56 37.43 -41.93 -22.52
CA GLY A 56 37.09 -43.10 -21.68
C GLY A 56 36.15 -44.08 -22.37
N GLY A 57 35.22 -43.56 -23.16
CA GLY A 57 34.49 -44.33 -24.18
C GLY A 57 35.22 -44.34 -25.52
N PHE A 58 35.14 -43.23 -26.25
CA PHE A 58 35.65 -43.13 -27.62
C PHE A 58 36.83 -42.17 -27.73
N PHE A 59 37.85 -42.59 -28.47
CA PHE A 59 38.90 -41.72 -28.97
C PHE A 59 38.89 -41.72 -30.49
N VAL A 60 38.76 -40.53 -31.08
CA VAL A 60 38.70 -40.34 -32.54
C VAL A 60 39.74 -39.31 -32.93
N ALA A 61 40.73 -39.70 -33.72
CA ALA A 61 41.83 -38.82 -34.11
C ALA A 61 41.42 -37.75 -35.12
N ARG A 62 40.33 -37.96 -35.87
CA ARG A 62 39.78 -36.98 -36.82
C ARG A 62 38.34 -36.59 -36.46
N ASN A 63 37.39 -36.72 -37.39
CA ASN A 63 36.03 -36.22 -37.24
C ASN A 63 35.10 -37.30 -36.67
N PHE A 64 34.27 -36.92 -35.70
CA PHE A 64 33.09 -37.67 -35.28
C PHE A 64 31.85 -37.04 -35.94
N VAL A 65 31.33 -37.70 -36.97
CA VAL A 65 30.18 -37.24 -37.76
C VAL A 65 28.96 -38.07 -37.39
N VAL A 66 27.93 -37.42 -36.88
CA VAL A 66 26.64 -38.03 -36.56
C VAL A 66 25.58 -37.36 -37.43
N GLN A 67 25.04 -38.11 -38.39
CA GLN A 67 23.98 -37.63 -39.26
C GLN A 67 22.68 -37.40 -38.48
N ASN A 68 21.76 -36.65 -39.10
CA ASN A 68 20.52 -36.21 -38.45
C ASN A 68 19.74 -37.37 -37.81
N GLU A 69 19.14 -37.07 -36.66
CA GLU A 69 18.33 -37.99 -35.81
C GLU A 69 19.09 -39.11 -35.08
N SER A 70 20.33 -39.40 -35.48
CA SER A 70 21.16 -40.39 -34.81
C SER A 70 21.56 -39.97 -33.39
N ARG A 71 21.68 -40.96 -32.50
CA ARG A 71 21.89 -40.75 -31.07
C ARG A 71 23.12 -41.48 -30.56
N VAL A 72 23.92 -40.81 -29.75
CA VAL A 72 25.07 -41.43 -29.08
C VAL A 72 24.95 -41.18 -27.59
N ARG A 73 25.07 -42.22 -26.79
CA ARG A 73 25.06 -42.12 -25.33
C ARG A 73 26.32 -42.69 -24.73
N PHE A 74 26.99 -41.89 -23.92
CA PHE A 74 28.10 -42.26 -23.06
C PHE A 74 27.62 -42.24 -21.61
N ALA A 75 27.76 -43.35 -20.90
CA ALA A 75 27.34 -43.49 -19.51
C ALA A 75 28.48 -44.04 -18.66
N ASN A 76 28.76 -43.39 -17.52
CA ASN A 76 29.75 -43.83 -16.53
C ASN A 76 31.12 -44.13 -17.15
N CYS A 77 31.56 -43.28 -18.08
CA CYS A 77 32.85 -43.46 -18.77
C CYS A 77 33.93 -42.62 -18.10
N THR A 78 35.14 -43.16 -17.97
CA THR A 78 36.25 -42.52 -17.27
C THR A 78 37.48 -42.42 -18.16
N GLY A 79 37.95 -41.20 -18.43
CA GLY A 79 39.20 -40.95 -19.15
C GLY A 79 40.18 -40.25 -18.23
N ARG A 80 41.35 -40.84 -17.93
CA ARG A 80 42.26 -40.30 -16.91
C ARG A 80 42.74 -38.88 -17.20
N LYS A 81 43.01 -38.55 -18.46
CA LYS A 81 43.47 -37.22 -18.89
C LYS A 81 42.32 -36.37 -19.43
N ARG A 82 41.74 -36.74 -20.57
CA ARG A 82 40.80 -35.85 -21.27
C ARG A 82 39.61 -36.56 -21.92
N GLY A 83 38.41 -35.99 -21.81
CA GLY A 83 37.22 -36.53 -22.46
C GLY A 83 36.75 -37.83 -21.81
N GLY A 84 36.03 -37.74 -20.70
CA GLY A 84 35.62 -38.92 -19.94
C GLY A 84 34.71 -39.85 -20.74
N GLY A 85 33.80 -39.30 -21.54
CA GLY A 85 33.03 -40.05 -22.54
C GLY A 85 33.76 -40.14 -23.89
N MET A 86 34.16 -38.98 -24.44
CA MET A 86 34.72 -38.92 -25.79
C MET A 86 35.82 -37.87 -25.93
N SER A 87 36.85 -38.20 -26.71
CA SER A 87 37.88 -37.26 -27.18
C SER A 87 37.96 -37.30 -28.70
N THR A 88 37.74 -36.17 -29.38
CA THR A 88 37.73 -36.07 -30.85
C THR A 88 38.43 -34.81 -31.35
N SER A 89 38.77 -34.74 -32.64
CA SER A 89 39.32 -33.52 -33.25
C SER A 89 38.23 -32.61 -33.83
N ALA A 90 37.09 -33.17 -34.26
CA ALA A 90 35.93 -32.39 -34.70
C ALA A 90 34.63 -33.15 -34.43
N LEU A 91 33.53 -32.43 -34.22
CA LEU A 91 32.20 -33.00 -34.00
C LEU A 91 31.20 -32.39 -34.99
N VAL A 92 30.55 -33.22 -35.80
CA VAL A 92 29.56 -32.75 -36.78
C VAL A 92 28.22 -33.44 -36.52
N GLY A 93 27.23 -32.69 -36.03
CA GLY A 93 25.83 -33.10 -35.94
C GLY A 93 25.47 -34.04 -34.78
N GLY A 94 24.21 -34.49 -34.82
CA GLY A 94 23.68 -35.54 -33.95
C GLY A 94 23.11 -35.11 -32.60
N LYS A 95 22.60 -36.11 -31.87
CA LYS A 95 22.15 -35.99 -30.47
C LYS A 95 23.07 -36.80 -29.57
N LEU A 96 23.91 -36.12 -28.79
CA LEU A 96 24.87 -36.78 -27.90
C LEU A 96 24.45 -36.58 -26.45
N HIS A 97 24.56 -37.64 -25.64
CA HIS A 97 24.24 -37.63 -24.23
C HIS A 97 25.39 -38.24 -23.42
N PHE A 98 25.97 -37.46 -22.52
CA PHE A 98 27.00 -37.86 -21.57
C PHE A 98 26.40 -37.87 -20.17
N SER A 99 26.47 -38.99 -19.45
CA SER A 99 25.94 -39.13 -18.10
C SER A 99 26.94 -39.82 -17.17
N GLY A 100 27.35 -39.18 -16.07
CA GLY A 100 28.30 -39.80 -15.12
C GLY A 100 29.74 -39.92 -15.64
N CYS A 101 30.13 -39.10 -16.63
CA CYS A 101 31.45 -39.18 -17.25
C CYS A 101 32.49 -38.38 -16.45
N GLN A 102 33.73 -38.88 -16.37
CA GLN A 102 34.78 -38.29 -15.53
C GLN A 102 36.12 -38.20 -16.25
N ALA A 103 36.83 -37.07 -16.10
CA ALA A 103 38.20 -36.91 -16.57
C ALA A 103 39.01 -35.88 -15.78
N GLU A 104 40.31 -35.74 -16.06
CA GLU A 104 41.09 -34.60 -15.55
C GLU A 104 40.63 -33.29 -16.21
N ALA A 105 40.28 -33.30 -17.51
CA ALA A 105 39.65 -32.17 -18.21
C ALA A 105 38.64 -32.63 -19.27
N GLY A 106 37.55 -31.89 -19.50
CA GLY A 106 36.50 -32.31 -20.43
C GLY A 106 35.77 -33.55 -19.92
N GLY A 107 35.07 -33.45 -18.78
CA GLY A 107 34.49 -34.60 -18.07
C GLY A 107 33.60 -35.47 -18.96
N GLY A 108 32.79 -34.87 -19.83
CA GLY A 108 32.08 -35.58 -20.89
C GLY A 108 32.85 -35.66 -22.20
N LEU A 109 33.21 -34.49 -22.75
CA LEU A 109 33.72 -34.33 -24.11
C LEU A 109 34.99 -33.46 -24.15
N HIS A 110 35.97 -33.90 -24.94
CA HIS A 110 37.17 -33.13 -25.24
C HIS A 110 37.38 -32.98 -26.76
N ILE A 111 37.70 -31.75 -27.20
CA ILE A 111 37.90 -31.39 -28.61
C ILE A 111 39.30 -30.79 -28.79
N ARG A 112 40.13 -31.45 -29.62
CA ARG A 112 41.60 -31.24 -29.68
C ARG A 112 42.09 -30.28 -30.74
N GLU A 113 41.59 -30.38 -31.97
CA GLU A 113 42.12 -29.64 -33.12
C GLU A 113 41.08 -28.69 -33.71
N ALA A 114 41.49 -27.78 -34.62
CA ALA A 114 40.65 -26.74 -35.22
C ALA A 114 39.47 -27.25 -36.07
N GLY A 115 39.04 -28.49 -35.84
CA GLY A 115 37.81 -29.06 -36.30
C GLY A 115 36.62 -28.18 -35.94
N GLU A 116 35.73 -28.05 -36.91
CA GLU A 116 34.52 -27.28 -36.78
C GLU A 116 33.48 -28.10 -36.01
N ILE A 117 32.84 -27.49 -35.01
CA ILE A 117 31.70 -28.11 -34.36
C ILE A 117 30.45 -27.66 -35.11
N LYS A 118 29.86 -28.53 -35.92
CA LYS A 118 28.73 -28.17 -36.78
C LYS A 118 27.45 -28.82 -36.32
N ARG A 119 26.57 -28.03 -35.69
CA ARG A 119 25.19 -28.41 -35.34
C ARG A 119 25.12 -29.60 -34.38
N GLY A 120 23.98 -29.78 -33.74
CA GLY A 120 23.75 -30.87 -32.81
C GLY A 120 23.24 -30.43 -31.45
N SER A 121 22.65 -31.39 -30.76
CA SER A 121 22.12 -31.24 -29.40
C SER A 121 22.92 -32.10 -28.46
N LEU A 122 23.60 -31.49 -27.50
CA LEU A 122 24.41 -32.20 -26.52
C LEU A 122 23.82 -32.03 -25.11
N VAL A 123 23.80 -33.12 -24.37
CA VAL A 123 23.34 -33.19 -22.99
C VAL A 123 24.46 -33.76 -22.13
N PHE A 124 24.78 -33.06 -21.04
CA PHE A 124 25.75 -33.46 -20.03
C PHE A 124 25.06 -33.52 -18.67
N GLU A 125 25.09 -34.68 -18.03
CA GLU A 125 24.51 -34.90 -16.71
C GLU A 125 25.56 -35.54 -15.81
N ASP A 126 25.75 -35.00 -14.60
CA ASP A 126 26.64 -35.58 -13.59
C ASP A 126 28.07 -35.84 -14.13
N CYS A 127 28.58 -34.93 -14.96
CA CYS A 127 29.92 -35.03 -15.55
C CYS A 127 30.92 -34.22 -14.74
N THR A 128 32.07 -34.80 -14.42
CA THR A 128 33.08 -34.20 -13.53
C THR A 128 34.43 -34.09 -14.23
N ALA A 129 35.07 -32.93 -14.11
CA ALA A 129 36.45 -32.70 -14.48
C ALA A 129 37.25 -32.20 -13.27
N ASN A 130 38.52 -32.60 -13.13
CA ASN A 130 39.35 -32.07 -12.04
C ASN A 130 39.75 -30.60 -12.28
N THR A 131 40.02 -30.25 -13.54
CA THR A 131 40.51 -28.92 -13.93
C THR A 131 39.44 -28.14 -14.67
N ASN A 132 39.29 -28.38 -15.97
CA ASN A 132 38.53 -27.52 -16.87
C ASN A 132 37.41 -28.29 -17.59
N GLY A 133 36.23 -27.68 -17.71
CA GLY A 133 35.18 -28.18 -18.59
C GLY A 133 34.53 -29.47 -18.08
N GLY A 134 33.74 -29.41 -17.01
CA GLY A 134 33.07 -30.60 -16.46
C GLY A 134 32.20 -31.32 -17.49
N GLY A 135 31.55 -30.57 -18.38
CA GLY A 135 30.92 -31.12 -19.59
C GLY A 135 31.87 -31.18 -20.78
N ILE A 136 32.31 -30.01 -21.28
CA ILE A 136 33.09 -29.87 -22.52
C ILE A 136 34.40 -29.11 -22.26
N LEU A 137 35.51 -29.63 -22.79
CA LEU A 137 36.75 -28.88 -23.02
C LEU A 137 37.05 -28.76 -24.53
N SER A 138 37.24 -27.53 -25.01
CA SER A 138 37.66 -27.21 -26.37
C SER A 138 39.01 -26.44 -26.35
N GLU A 139 40.06 -27.04 -26.89
CA GLU A 139 41.41 -26.43 -26.97
C GLU A 139 41.70 -25.49 -28.17
N PRO A 140 41.12 -25.70 -29.36
CA PRO A 140 41.53 -25.02 -30.59
C PRO A 140 40.54 -23.94 -31.06
N PRO A 141 40.93 -23.05 -32.00
CA PRO A 141 40.15 -21.87 -32.39
C PRO A 141 39.04 -22.14 -33.42
N GLY A 142 38.57 -23.39 -33.56
CA GLY A 142 37.52 -23.72 -34.51
C GLY A 142 36.20 -23.00 -34.17
N PRO A 143 35.43 -22.51 -35.16
CA PRO A 143 34.08 -22.04 -34.89
C PRO A 143 33.22 -23.21 -34.43
N GLY A 144 32.50 -23.00 -33.34
CA GLY A 144 31.55 -23.97 -32.81
C GLY A 144 30.12 -23.45 -32.95
N HIS A 145 29.24 -24.23 -33.56
CA HIS A 145 27.82 -23.93 -33.65
C HIS A 145 27.01 -25.08 -33.07
N PHE A 146 26.28 -24.82 -31.98
CA PHE A 146 25.45 -25.79 -31.28
C PHE A 146 23.98 -25.40 -31.36
N ASP A 147 23.10 -26.36 -31.69
CA ASP A 147 21.65 -26.11 -31.70
C ASP A 147 21.11 -26.06 -30.25
N SER A 148 21.61 -26.95 -29.39
CA SER A 148 21.25 -26.97 -27.97
C SER A 148 22.37 -27.57 -27.13
N LEU A 149 22.70 -26.91 -26.03
CA LEU A 149 23.56 -27.42 -24.96
C LEU A 149 22.78 -27.44 -23.65
N MET A 150 22.80 -28.56 -22.95
CA MET A 150 22.26 -28.69 -21.60
C MET A 150 23.31 -29.29 -20.68
N PHE A 151 23.58 -28.60 -19.57
CA PHE A 151 24.48 -29.05 -18.53
C PHE A 151 23.71 -29.12 -17.22
N ARG A 152 23.79 -30.28 -16.57
CA ARG A 152 23.12 -30.54 -15.31
C ARG A 152 24.07 -31.21 -14.33
N ARG A 153 24.32 -30.56 -13.19
CA ARG A 153 25.23 -31.07 -12.15
C ARG A 153 26.60 -31.43 -12.70
N CYS A 154 27.12 -30.60 -13.60
CA CYS A 154 28.51 -30.72 -14.03
C CYS A 154 29.44 -30.03 -13.03
N GLU A 155 30.63 -30.58 -12.83
CA GLU A 155 31.60 -30.07 -11.85
C GLU A 155 32.99 -29.93 -12.45
N ALA A 156 33.64 -28.79 -12.23
CA ALA A 156 35.05 -28.55 -12.54
C ALA A 156 35.62 -27.40 -11.69
N THR A 157 36.95 -27.34 -11.55
CA THR A 157 37.60 -26.21 -10.88
C THR A 157 37.39 -24.91 -11.66
N GLU A 158 37.55 -24.95 -12.99
CA GLU A 158 37.27 -23.85 -13.92
C GLU A 158 36.27 -24.29 -14.99
N ALA A 159 35.24 -23.48 -15.26
CA ALA A 159 34.22 -23.79 -16.26
C ALA A 159 33.53 -25.16 -16.06
N ALA A 160 32.63 -25.24 -15.09
CA ALA A 160 31.90 -26.45 -14.73
C ALA A 160 31.16 -27.09 -15.92
N ALA A 161 30.62 -26.29 -16.84
CA ALA A 161 29.92 -26.75 -18.03
C ALA A 161 30.82 -26.79 -19.27
N LEU A 162 31.33 -25.62 -19.70
CA LEU A 162 32.04 -25.45 -20.97
C LEU A 162 33.30 -24.62 -20.80
N ALA A 163 34.46 -25.19 -21.10
CA ALA A 163 35.73 -24.50 -21.19
C ALA A 163 36.22 -24.43 -22.65
N SER A 164 36.57 -23.24 -23.12
CA SER A 164 37.29 -23.03 -24.38
C SER A 164 38.52 -22.16 -24.13
N VAL A 165 39.71 -22.73 -24.26
CA VAL A 165 40.96 -22.07 -23.83
C VAL A 165 41.59 -21.17 -24.91
N HIS A 166 41.13 -21.25 -26.16
CA HIS A 166 41.72 -20.48 -27.26
C HIS A 166 41.09 -19.09 -27.43
N SER A 167 41.94 -18.06 -27.53
CA SER A 167 41.48 -16.66 -27.67
C SER A 167 40.68 -16.34 -28.93
N LYS A 168 40.81 -17.14 -29.99
CA LYS A 168 40.15 -16.91 -31.29
C LYS A 168 38.90 -17.78 -31.48
N ALA A 169 38.53 -18.57 -30.47
CA ALA A 169 37.36 -19.43 -30.55
C ALA A 169 36.10 -18.58 -30.76
N THR A 170 35.21 -19.01 -31.64
CA THR A 170 33.89 -18.36 -31.83
C THR A 170 32.83 -19.42 -31.62
N ILE A 171 32.17 -19.39 -30.47
CA ILE A 171 31.15 -20.36 -30.07
C ILE A 171 29.79 -19.69 -30.19
N THR A 172 28.89 -20.30 -30.95
CA THR A 172 27.49 -19.90 -31.09
C THR A 172 26.60 -21.02 -30.59
N ILE A 173 25.71 -20.72 -29.64
CA ILE A 173 24.80 -21.68 -29.02
C ILE A 173 23.38 -21.15 -29.21
N ALA A 174 22.55 -21.82 -29.99
CA ALA A 174 21.17 -21.37 -30.18
C ALA A 174 20.34 -21.51 -28.88
N LYS A 175 20.55 -22.59 -28.11
CA LYS A 175 19.89 -22.80 -26.80
C LYS A 175 20.87 -23.33 -25.76
N LEU A 176 21.01 -22.62 -24.64
CA LEU A 176 21.84 -23.00 -23.50
C LEU A 176 20.96 -23.29 -22.28
N GLN A 177 21.25 -24.36 -21.54
CA GLN A 177 20.62 -24.65 -20.25
C GLN A 177 21.70 -25.00 -19.23
N LEU A 178 21.72 -24.28 -18.10
CA LEU A 178 22.66 -24.48 -16.99
C LEU A 178 21.85 -24.79 -15.73
N LEU A 179 22.05 -25.99 -15.18
CA LEU A 179 21.26 -26.53 -14.06
C LEU A 179 22.18 -27.06 -12.94
N ASP A 180 22.27 -26.34 -11.83
CA ASP A 180 23.05 -26.72 -10.62
C ASP A 180 24.49 -27.18 -10.88
N ASN A 181 25.29 -26.42 -11.63
CA ASN A 181 26.69 -26.77 -11.86
C ASN A 181 27.60 -26.25 -10.73
N VAL A 182 28.80 -26.80 -10.62
CA VAL A 182 29.74 -26.44 -9.55
C VAL A 182 31.12 -26.13 -10.13
N GLY A 183 31.51 -24.86 -10.07
CA GLY A 183 32.83 -24.39 -10.47
C GLY A 183 33.01 -22.90 -10.20
N SER A 184 34.19 -22.37 -10.51
CA SER A 184 34.45 -20.92 -10.44
C SER A 184 33.68 -20.14 -11.51
N ASP A 185 33.60 -20.70 -12.71
CA ASP A 185 32.74 -20.29 -13.82
C ASP A 185 31.89 -21.49 -14.27
N ASP A 186 30.71 -21.26 -14.84
CA ASP A 186 29.96 -22.29 -15.56
C ASP A 186 30.51 -22.44 -16.98
N VAL A 187 30.65 -21.30 -17.66
CA VAL A 187 31.08 -21.23 -19.05
C VAL A 187 32.25 -20.26 -19.12
N ALA A 188 33.40 -20.72 -19.57
CA ALA A 188 34.60 -19.91 -19.77
C ALA A 188 35.08 -20.05 -21.21
N VAL A 189 34.96 -18.99 -22.00
CA VAL A 189 35.34 -18.97 -23.42
C VAL A 189 36.38 -17.90 -23.67
N ALA A 190 37.61 -18.29 -23.97
CA ALA A 190 38.70 -17.34 -24.20
C ALA A 190 38.48 -16.44 -25.45
N GLY A 191 37.56 -16.76 -26.35
CA GLY A 191 37.20 -15.92 -27.50
C GLY A 191 35.78 -15.35 -27.43
N ASN A 192 35.04 -15.47 -28.52
CA ASN A 192 33.69 -14.95 -28.69
C ASN A 192 32.63 -16.01 -28.36
N LEU A 193 31.60 -15.61 -27.62
CA LEU A 193 30.46 -16.45 -27.27
C LEU A 193 29.15 -15.73 -27.65
N SER A 194 28.34 -16.36 -28.51
CA SER A 194 26.99 -15.92 -28.85
C SER A 194 25.97 -16.95 -28.36
N VAL A 195 24.95 -16.49 -27.63
CA VAL A 195 23.88 -17.33 -27.09
C VAL A 195 22.52 -16.81 -27.57
N GLY A 196 21.77 -17.66 -28.29
CA GLY A 196 20.43 -17.35 -28.76
C GLY A 196 19.44 -17.21 -27.59
N ALA A 197 19.23 -18.31 -26.88
CA ALA A 197 18.38 -18.39 -25.68
C ALA A 197 19.09 -19.13 -24.55
N ALA A 198 18.88 -18.69 -23.31
CA ALA A 198 19.43 -19.36 -22.12
C ALA A 198 18.36 -19.62 -21.06
N VAL A 199 18.41 -20.79 -20.44
CA VAL A 199 17.66 -21.13 -19.22
C VAL A 199 18.66 -21.34 -18.10
N LEU A 200 18.59 -20.51 -17.07
CA LEU A 200 19.53 -20.49 -15.96
C LEU A 200 18.78 -20.89 -14.68
N ASP A 201 19.14 -22.02 -14.09
CA ASP A 201 18.53 -22.52 -12.85
C ASP A 201 19.65 -23.11 -11.97
N ASP A 202 20.26 -22.25 -11.15
CA ASP A 202 21.42 -22.62 -10.33
C ASP A 202 21.32 -22.03 -8.92
N THR A 203 21.39 -22.91 -7.93
CA THR A 203 21.30 -22.57 -6.51
C THR A 203 22.49 -21.74 -5.97
N LYS A 204 23.66 -21.79 -6.62
CA LYS A 204 24.88 -21.05 -6.23
C LYS A 204 25.07 -19.77 -7.04
N GLY A 205 24.49 -19.70 -8.24
CA GLY A 205 24.63 -18.59 -9.17
C GLY A 205 25.23 -19.06 -10.50
N VAL A 206 25.12 -18.23 -11.53
CA VAL A 206 25.68 -18.52 -12.86
C VAL A 206 26.76 -17.50 -13.20
N SER A 207 27.92 -17.98 -13.66
CA SER A 207 29.02 -17.15 -14.17
C SER A 207 29.41 -17.57 -15.59
N ILE A 208 29.27 -16.65 -16.54
CA ILE A 208 29.68 -16.82 -17.93
C ILE A 208 30.82 -15.84 -18.19
N SER A 209 32.03 -16.35 -18.40
CA SER A 209 33.21 -15.55 -18.70
C SER A 209 33.65 -15.70 -20.16
N THR A 210 33.95 -14.57 -20.77
CA THR A 210 34.54 -14.45 -22.10
C THR A 210 35.74 -13.51 -22.02
N ARG A 211 36.76 -13.67 -22.87
CA ARG A 211 37.81 -12.63 -22.96
C ARG A 211 37.50 -11.57 -24.01
N GLU A 212 36.84 -11.93 -25.12
CA GLU A 212 36.59 -10.99 -26.22
C GLU A 212 35.16 -10.43 -26.19
N PHE A 213 34.19 -11.16 -26.73
CA PHE A 213 32.83 -10.69 -26.94
C PHE A 213 31.79 -11.69 -26.45
N PHE A 214 30.86 -11.24 -25.61
CA PHE A 214 29.67 -11.99 -25.23
C PHE A 214 28.44 -11.36 -25.87
N THR A 215 27.61 -12.15 -26.57
CA THR A 215 26.32 -11.72 -27.10
C THR A 215 25.19 -12.64 -26.64
N ALA A 216 24.10 -12.07 -26.15
CA ALA A 216 22.84 -12.77 -25.98
C ALA A 216 21.75 -12.15 -26.85
N GLU A 217 21.19 -12.93 -27.77
CA GLU A 217 20.16 -12.48 -28.72
C GLU A 217 18.77 -12.33 -28.07
N SER A 218 18.57 -12.94 -26.89
CA SER A 218 17.34 -12.85 -26.10
C SER A 218 17.57 -12.29 -24.70
N VAL A 219 16.47 -11.98 -24.02
CA VAL A 219 16.49 -11.58 -22.59
C VAL A 219 16.91 -12.78 -21.75
N LEU A 220 17.99 -12.64 -20.99
CA LEU A 220 18.44 -13.70 -20.08
C LEU A 220 17.60 -13.64 -18.79
N ASP A 221 17.00 -14.77 -18.45
CA ASP A 221 16.22 -14.91 -17.22
C ASP A 221 17.12 -15.38 -16.07
N CYS A 222 17.47 -14.47 -15.17
CA CYS A 222 18.29 -14.76 -14.00
C CYS A 222 17.44 -14.83 -12.70
N THR A 223 16.11 -14.89 -12.79
CA THR A 223 15.23 -14.82 -11.60
C THR A 223 15.36 -16.01 -10.65
N ARG A 224 15.85 -17.15 -11.14
CA ARG A 224 16.05 -18.39 -10.37
C ARG A 224 17.47 -18.58 -9.84
N VAL A 225 18.39 -17.69 -10.19
CA VAL A 225 19.79 -17.77 -9.74
C VAL A 225 20.06 -16.71 -8.68
N LYS A 226 20.90 -17.03 -7.69
CA LYS A 226 21.29 -16.05 -6.66
C LYS A 226 22.12 -14.90 -7.21
N MET A 227 22.92 -15.19 -8.22
CA MET A 227 23.85 -14.27 -8.86
C MET A 227 23.96 -14.65 -10.34
N CYS A 228 24.02 -13.67 -11.21
CA CYS A 228 24.10 -13.87 -12.66
C CYS A 228 25.20 -12.95 -13.20
N ARG A 229 26.39 -13.50 -13.44
CA ARG A 229 27.60 -12.74 -13.77
C ARG A 229 28.02 -13.02 -15.21
N LEU A 230 28.18 -11.96 -16.00
CA LEU A 230 28.67 -12.01 -17.38
C LEU A 230 29.97 -11.21 -17.44
N LEU A 231 31.08 -11.91 -17.60
CA LEU A 231 32.41 -11.32 -17.70
C LEU A 231 32.86 -11.28 -19.15
N GLY A 232 33.34 -10.13 -19.61
CA GLY A 232 33.94 -9.97 -20.93
C GLY A 232 34.29 -8.53 -21.26
N ASP A 233 35.30 -8.34 -22.12
CA ASP A 233 35.73 -7.02 -22.57
C ASP A 233 34.57 -6.23 -23.19
N LYS A 234 33.65 -6.95 -23.87
CA LYS A 234 32.43 -6.40 -24.46
C LYS A 234 31.30 -7.41 -24.31
N ALA A 235 30.31 -7.09 -23.48
CA ALA A 235 29.09 -7.89 -23.33
C ALA A 235 27.88 -7.13 -23.88
N GLN A 236 27.16 -7.73 -24.84
CA GLN A 236 25.90 -7.23 -25.39
C GLN A 236 24.76 -8.19 -25.05
N VAL A 237 23.76 -7.71 -24.32
CA VAL A 237 22.57 -8.48 -23.95
C VAL A 237 21.33 -7.65 -24.25
N LEU A 238 20.28 -8.27 -24.78
CA LEU A 238 19.01 -7.59 -25.07
C LEU A 238 18.32 -7.10 -23.77
N GLY A 239 18.48 -7.84 -22.68
CA GLY A 239 17.95 -7.53 -21.36
C GLY A 239 18.30 -8.61 -20.33
N LEU A 240 18.11 -8.30 -19.06
CA LEU A 240 18.35 -9.18 -17.92
C LEU A 240 17.16 -9.12 -16.96
N ARG A 241 16.55 -10.26 -16.68
CA ARG A 241 15.55 -10.37 -15.60
C ARG A 241 16.24 -10.76 -14.31
N CYS A 242 16.40 -9.79 -13.41
CA CYS A 242 17.11 -10.01 -12.16
C CYS A 242 16.18 -10.49 -11.03
N PRO A 243 16.72 -11.30 -10.09
CA PRO A 243 15.99 -11.66 -8.89
C PRO A 243 15.83 -10.44 -7.97
N VAL A 244 14.89 -10.53 -7.03
CA VAL A 244 14.71 -9.51 -5.98
C VAL A 244 16.04 -9.29 -5.26
N GLY A 245 16.40 -8.03 -5.11
CA GLY A 245 17.64 -7.58 -4.48
C GLY A 245 18.87 -7.56 -5.36
N ALA A 246 18.73 -7.92 -6.64
CA ALA A 246 19.76 -7.68 -7.64
C ALA A 246 19.25 -6.70 -8.69
N GLY A 247 20.13 -5.81 -9.15
CA GLY A 247 19.86 -4.88 -10.23
C GLY A 247 20.84 -5.07 -11.38
N VAL A 248 20.47 -4.55 -12.55
CA VAL A 248 21.37 -4.52 -13.71
C VAL A 248 22.51 -3.54 -13.45
N SER A 249 23.74 -4.05 -13.41
CA SER A 249 24.93 -3.20 -13.33
C SER A 249 25.29 -2.68 -14.73
N ASN A 250 25.00 -1.41 -14.98
CA ASN A 250 25.44 -0.69 -16.18
C ASN A 250 26.64 0.20 -15.84
N ALA A 251 27.70 -0.37 -15.30
CA ALA A 251 28.95 0.37 -15.21
C ALA A 251 29.47 0.60 -16.64
N SER A 252 29.52 1.86 -17.06
CA SER A 252 29.74 2.30 -18.46
C SER A 252 31.07 1.84 -19.08
N ASN A 253 32.02 1.37 -18.25
CA ASN A 253 33.32 0.83 -18.65
C ASN A 253 33.59 -0.58 -18.08
N ALA A 254 32.60 -1.26 -17.50
CA ALA A 254 32.85 -2.51 -16.80
C ALA A 254 32.89 -3.70 -17.75
N THR A 255 33.94 -4.50 -17.57
CA THR A 255 34.11 -5.88 -18.05
C THR A 255 33.10 -6.86 -17.44
N GLU A 256 32.16 -6.36 -16.64
CA GLU A 256 31.18 -7.13 -15.89
C GLU A 256 29.79 -6.56 -16.11
N ARG A 257 28.91 -7.38 -16.69
CA ARG A 257 27.47 -7.14 -16.78
C ARG A 257 26.75 -8.26 -16.07
N GLY A 258 25.58 -7.99 -15.52
CA GLY A 258 24.84 -9.02 -14.81
C GLY A 258 23.84 -8.49 -13.82
N CYS A 259 23.20 -9.43 -13.13
CA CYS A 259 22.36 -9.15 -11.97
C CYS A 259 23.25 -9.20 -10.74
N LEU A 260 23.69 -8.02 -10.29
CA LEU A 260 24.52 -7.86 -9.11
C LEU A 260 23.65 -7.49 -7.92
N VAL A 261 23.98 -8.05 -6.75
CA VAL A 261 23.32 -7.69 -5.49
C VAL A 261 23.47 -6.20 -5.26
N CYS A 262 22.37 -5.52 -4.94
CA CYS A 262 22.40 -4.09 -4.68
C CYS A 262 23.30 -3.77 -3.49
N GLN A 263 24.07 -2.68 -3.62
CA GLN A 263 24.97 -2.22 -2.57
C GLN A 263 24.19 -1.75 -1.33
N GLU A 264 24.89 -1.61 -0.20
CA GLU A 264 24.30 -1.03 1.00
C GLU A 264 23.75 0.38 0.71
N GLY A 265 22.52 0.65 1.15
CA GLY A 265 21.79 1.88 0.81
C GLY A 265 21.15 1.87 -0.58
N GLN A 266 21.13 0.72 -1.28
CA GLN A 266 20.35 0.52 -2.50
C GLN A 266 19.45 -0.72 -2.40
N THR A 267 18.34 -0.72 -3.15
CA THR A 267 17.38 -1.82 -3.15
C THR A 267 16.74 -2.01 -4.53
N GLN A 268 16.32 -3.24 -4.82
CA GLN A 268 15.52 -3.60 -5.98
C GLN A 268 14.45 -4.61 -5.58
N LEU A 269 13.18 -4.22 -5.70
CA LEU A 269 12.05 -4.98 -5.15
C LEU A 269 11.17 -5.59 -6.24
N LEU A 270 11.28 -5.08 -7.48
CA LEU A 270 10.50 -5.55 -8.62
C LEU A 270 11.20 -6.75 -9.25
N ASN A 271 10.48 -7.88 -9.33
CA ASN A 271 10.99 -9.09 -9.96
C ASN A 271 10.86 -8.98 -11.49
N GLY A 272 11.91 -9.36 -12.22
CA GLY A 272 11.85 -9.56 -13.67
C GLY A 272 11.87 -8.30 -14.53
N THR A 273 12.21 -7.14 -13.97
CA THR A 273 12.42 -5.90 -14.72
C THR A 273 13.91 -5.64 -14.96
N ASN A 274 14.26 -5.03 -16.10
CA ASN A 274 15.63 -4.57 -16.44
C ASN A 274 16.06 -3.36 -15.59
N SER A 275 15.60 -3.25 -14.33
CA SER A 275 15.75 -2.04 -13.52
C SER A 275 17.04 -2.06 -12.71
N SER A 276 17.76 -0.94 -12.73
CA SER A 276 18.94 -0.70 -11.89
C SER A 276 18.56 -0.70 -10.40
N CYS A 277 19.52 -0.97 -9.52
CA CYS A 277 19.33 -0.73 -8.10
C CYS A 277 18.99 0.75 -7.84
N HIS A 278 17.95 1.01 -7.05
CA HIS A 278 17.57 2.37 -6.67
C HIS A 278 18.11 2.68 -5.27
N ARG A 279 18.43 3.96 -5.03
CA ARG A 279 18.82 4.41 -3.69
C ARG A 279 17.66 4.22 -2.72
N CYS A 280 17.96 3.72 -1.53
CA CYS A 280 17.02 3.61 -0.44
C CYS A 280 16.43 4.98 -0.09
N PRO A 281 15.12 5.07 0.19
CA PRO A 281 14.53 6.28 0.75
C PRO A 281 15.20 6.65 2.07
N ASP A 282 15.49 7.95 2.27
CA ASP A 282 16.12 8.43 3.51
C ASP A 282 15.29 8.14 4.76
N SER A 283 13.97 7.97 4.59
CA SER A 283 13.00 7.72 5.65
C SER A 283 12.60 6.25 5.78
N ALA A 284 13.36 5.33 5.17
CA ALA A 284 13.15 3.90 5.34
C ALA A 284 13.70 3.47 6.70
N ARG A 285 12.89 2.73 7.47
CA ARG A 285 13.32 2.15 8.75
C ARG A 285 14.34 1.04 8.54
N GLN A 286 14.15 0.22 7.51
CA GLN A 286 15.06 -0.83 7.09
C GLN A 286 15.09 -0.86 5.57
N CYS A 287 16.29 -0.89 4.99
CA CYS A 287 16.46 -1.01 3.55
C CYS A 287 17.67 -1.90 3.26
N PHE A 288 17.38 -3.08 2.75
CA PHE A 288 18.34 -4.07 2.27
C PHE A 288 18.10 -4.30 0.78
N ALA A 289 19.06 -4.96 0.13
CA ALA A 289 19.04 -5.20 -1.30
C ALA A 289 17.66 -5.67 -1.80
N GLY A 290 17.06 -6.69 -1.17
CA GLY A 290 15.74 -7.22 -1.53
C GLY A 290 14.63 -6.98 -0.50
N HIS A 291 14.80 -6.03 0.44
CA HIS A 291 13.79 -5.79 1.47
C HIS A 291 13.73 -4.31 1.86
N LEU A 292 12.53 -3.74 1.84
CA LEU A 292 12.26 -2.35 2.24
C LEU A 292 11.14 -2.30 3.26
N ARG A 293 11.36 -1.60 4.38
CA ARG A 293 10.37 -1.32 5.40
C ARG A 293 10.32 0.18 5.69
N MET A 294 9.15 0.77 5.51
CA MET A 294 8.91 2.19 5.76
C MET A 294 8.48 2.44 7.20
N GLU A 295 8.68 3.66 7.69
CA GLU A 295 8.08 4.14 8.93
C GLU A 295 6.57 4.38 8.77
N SER A 296 5.82 4.32 9.88
CA SER A 296 4.38 4.61 9.84
C SER A 296 4.12 6.07 9.50
N GLY A 297 3.18 6.31 8.61
CA GLY A 297 2.89 7.63 8.02
C GLY A 297 3.62 7.88 6.70
N LEU A 298 4.46 6.94 6.26
CA LEU A 298 5.20 7.02 5.01
C LEU A 298 4.91 5.80 4.14
N MET A 299 4.94 6.00 2.83
CA MET A 299 4.92 4.93 1.84
C MET A 299 5.83 5.27 0.66
N VAL A 300 6.08 4.31 -0.21
CA VAL A 300 6.72 4.52 -1.52
C VAL A 300 5.79 4.09 -2.64
N GLU A 301 5.97 4.68 -3.82
CA GLU A 301 5.26 4.27 -5.03
C GLU A 301 5.86 2.97 -5.58
N GLU A 302 5.02 2.01 -5.99
CA GLU A 302 5.48 0.66 -6.40
C GLU A 302 6.42 0.71 -7.62
N HIS A 303 6.21 1.68 -8.51
CA HIS A 303 7.02 1.87 -9.72
C HIS A 303 8.25 2.76 -9.51
N ASP A 304 8.26 3.56 -8.44
CA ASP A 304 9.38 4.45 -8.10
C ASP A 304 9.59 4.47 -6.60
N ILE A 305 10.34 3.47 -6.14
CA ILE A 305 10.67 3.29 -4.74
C ILE A 305 11.54 4.42 -4.18
N SER A 306 12.15 5.27 -5.03
CA SER A 306 12.92 6.42 -4.55
C SER A 306 12.02 7.56 -4.06
N ARG A 307 10.74 7.53 -4.43
CA ARG A 307 9.77 8.54 -4.09
C ARG A 307 9.02 8.19 -2.81
N THR A 308 9.41 8.82 -1.71
CA THR A 308 8.63 8.78 -0.46
C THR A 308 7.39 9.67 -0.56
N LEU A 309 6.24 9.14 -0.15
CA LEU A 309 5.00 9.88 0.02
C LEU A 309 4.63 9.94 1.50
N HIS A 310 4.32 11.13 1.99
CA HIS A 310 3.74 11.33 3.32
C HIS A 310 2.24 11.12 3.28
N CYS A 311 1.73 10.34 4.24
CA CYS A 311 0.32 10.08 4.36
C CYS A 311 -0.33 11.09 5.31
N PRO A 312 -1.37 11.82 4.87
CA PRO A 312 -2.08 12.78 5.73
C PRO A 312 -2.78 12.15 6.93
N ASN A 313 -3.01 10.84 6.89
CA ASN A 313 -3.49 10.04 7.99
C ASN A 313 -2.47 8.93 8.25
N GLN A 314 -1.78 8.99 9.39
CA GLN A 314 -0.76 8.00 9.75
C GLN A 314 -1.35 6.60 9.89
N GLU A 315 -2.60 6.47 10.32
CA GLU A 315 -3.29 5.17 10.43
C GLU A 315 -3.57 4.54 9.07
N ALA A 316 -3.71 5.34 8.02
CA ALA A 316 -3.88 4.85 6.65
C ALA A 316 -2.59 4.25 6.09
N CYS A 317 -1.43 4.58 6.67
CA CYS A 317 -0.11 4.12 6.25
C CYS A 317 0.66 3.52 7.44
N PRO A 318 0.45 2.23 7.76
CA PRO A 318 1.14 1.59 8.87
C PRO A 318 2.66 1.47 8.66
N GLY A 319 3.17 1.78 7.46
CA GLY A 319 4.55 1.52 7.05
C GLY A 319 4.65 0.05 6.65
N GLY A 320 4.49 -0.22 5.35
CA GLY A 320 4.46 -1.57 4.79
C GLY A 320 5.85 -2.19 4.60
N GLN A 321 5.86 -3.43 4.14
CA GLN A 321 7.07 -4.17 3.74
C GLN A 321 7.02 -4.56 2.27
N LEU A 322 8.15 -4.44 1.58
CA LEU A 322 8.34 -4.82 0.18
C LEU A 322 9.59 -5.70 0.01
N PRO A 323 9.62 -6.64 -0.96
CA PRO A 323 8.46 -7.09 -1.73
C PRO A 323 7.47 -7.82 -0.82
N ARG A 324 6.25 -8.01 -1.30
CA ARG A 324 5.28 -8.85 -0.59
C ARG A 324 5.82 -10.28 -0.57
N ALA A 325 6.24 -10.77 0.58
CA ALA A 325 6.70 -12.15 0.72
C ALA A 325 5.63 -13.11 0.18
N GLU A 326 5.98 -13.92 -0.81
CA GLU A 326 5.08 -14.92 -1.37
C GLU A 326 4.59 -15.85 -0.26
N GLY A 327 3.28 -15.84 0.00
CA GLY A 327 2.64 -16.70 1.01
C GLY A 327 2.58 -16.15 2.44
N ALA A 328 3.26 -15.05 2.78
CA ALA A 328 3.02 -14.32 4.01
C ALA A 328 2.13 -13.11 3.72
N ALA A 329 1.19 -12.78 4.62
CA ALA A 329 0.37 -11.58 4.52
C ALA A 329 1.25 -10.33 4.68
N ALA A 330 2.02 -9.99 3.64
CA ALA A 330 2.87 -8.82 3.62
C ALA A 330 2.02 -7.60 3.92
N GLN A 331 2.43 -6.83 4.92
CA GLN A 331 1.68 -5.66 5.34
C GLN A 331 1.62 -4.69 4.14
N PRO A 332 0.41 -4.45 3.59
CA PRO A 332 0.26 -3.49 2.51
C PRO A 332 0.76 -2.11 2.97
N MET A 333 1.30 -1.33 2.04
CA MET A 333 1.72 0.05 2.33
C MET A 333 0.55 0.90 2.84
N CYS A 334 -0.67 0.61 2.37
CA CYS A 334 -1.91 1.16 2.88
C CYS A 334 -2.60 0.19 3.82
N ALA A 335 -3.17 0.70 4.91
CA ALA A 335 -4.06 -0.07 5.77
C ALA A 335 -5.31 -0.55 4.99
N GLU A 336 -6.00 -1.54 5.55
CA GLU A 336 -7.23 -2.06 4.96
C GLU A 336 -8.25 -0.94 4.71
N GLY A 337 -8.83 -0.95 3.50
CA GLY A 337 -9.79 0.06 3.08
C GLY A 337 -9.19 1.33 2.47
N TYR A 338 -7.86 1.48 2.44
CA TYR A 338 -7.18 2.61 1.81
C TYR A 338 -6.42 2.18 0.54
N VAL A 339 -6.39 3.05 -0.47
CA VAL A 339 -5.74 2.82 -1.77
C VAL A 339 -5.15 4.12 -2.33
N GLY A 340 -4.30 3.99 -3.34
CA GLY A 340 -3.69 5.09 -4.09
C GLY A 340 -2.47 5.72 -3.39
N GLY A 341 -1.87 6.73 -4.04
CA GLY A 341 -0.73 7.47 -3.51
C GLY A 341 -1.06 8.17 -2.19
N GLY A 342 -0.19 7.99 -1.18
CA GLY A 342 -0.39 8.49 0.18
C GLY A 342 -1.58 7.86 0.92
N CYS A 343 -2.13 6.75 0.41
CA CYS A 343 -3.31 6.06 0.96
C CYS A 343 -4.49 7.02 1.22
N THR A 344 -4.67 7.95 0.29
CA THR A 344 -5.63 9.06 0.40
C THR A 344 -7.03 8.74 -0.11
N SER A 345 -7.19 7.63 -0.83
CA SER A 345 -8.46 7.19 -1.39
C SER A 345 -8.99 5.97 -0.64
N CYS A 346 -10.31 5.83 -0.58
CA CYS A 346 -10.94 4.64 -0.01
C CYS A 346 -11.11 3.57 -1.07
N ALA A 347 -10.91 2.31 -0.70
CA ALA A 347 -11.22 1.15 -1.54
C ALA A 347 -12.73 1.08 -1.87
N GLU A 348 -13.12 0.31 -2.88
CA GLU A 348 -14.50 0.25 -3.38
C GLU A 348 -15.54 -0.14 -2.31
N GLN A 349 -15.19 -0.96 -1.32
CA GLN A 349 -16.08 -1.37 -0.22
C GLN A 349 -16.12 -0.38 0.95
N PHE A 350 -15.29 0.67 0.88
CA PHE A 350 -15.14 1.67 1.93
C PHE A 350 -15.68 3.02 1.45
N ALA A 351 -15.85 3.95 2.38
CA ALA A 351 -16.17 5.33 2.08
C ALA A 351 -15.59 6.26 3.15
N ARG A 352 -15.49 7.56 2.84
CA ARG A 352 -14.89 8.53 3.76
C ARG A 352 -15.77 8.72 4.98
N ALA A 353 -15.18 8.75 6.17
CA ALA A 353 -15.90 8.97 7.41
C ALA A 353 -16.49 10.39 7.44
N ASP A 354 -17.66 10.56 8.07
CA ASP A 354 -18.25 11.90 8.21
C ASP A 354 -17.48 12.79 9.19
N SER A 355 -16.74 12.18 10.12
CA SER A 355 -15.89 12.86 11.10
C SER A 355 -14.53 13.30 10.54
N SER A 356 -14.00 12.61 9.54
CA SER A 356 -12.73 12.96 8.88
C SER A 356 -12.73 12.49 7.42
N ILE A 357 -12.42 13.41 6.51
CA ILE A 357 -12.28 13.11 5.09
C ILE A 357 -11.09 12.18 4.77
N LEU A 358 -10.14 12.06 5.70
CA LEU A 358 -8.92 11.26 5.55
C LEU A 358 -9.03 9.87 6.19
N ALA A 359 -10.18 9.55 6.80
CA ALA A 359 -10.46 8.24 7.37
C ALA A 359 -11.44 7.48 6.48
N CYS A 360 -11.17 6.21 6.22
CA CYS A 360 -12.05 5.32 5.48
C CYS A 360 -12.79 4.38 6.43
N THR A 361 -14.08 4.21 6.22
CA THR A 361 -14.97 3.33 6.98
C THR A 361 -15.62 2.32 6.06
N ALA A 362 -15.73 1.07 6.51
CA ALA A 362 -16.35 0.01 5.73
C ALA A 362 -17.86 0.26 5.56
N CYS A 363 -18.34 0.17 4.32
CA CYS A 363 -19.77 0.17 4.04
C CYS A 363 -20.36 -1.21 4.38
N GLU A 364 -21.60 -1.23 4.83
CA GLU A 364 -22.28 -2.47 5.18
C GLU A 364 -22.86 -3.13 3.93
N GLU A 365 -22.60 -4.41 3.73
CA GLU A 365 -23.15 -5.16 2.59
C GLU A 365 -24.56 -5.70 2.86
N ASN A 366 -24.93 -5.90 4.13
CA ASN A 366 -26.22 -6.48 4.48
C ASN A 366 -27.37 -5.45 4.33
N PRO A 367 -28.37 -5.69 3.47
CA PRO A 367 -29.43 -4.73 3.17
C PRO A 367 -30.28 -4.35 4.40
N ARG A 368 -30.47 -5.27 5.36
CA ARG A 368 -31.22 -4.97 6.59
C ARG A 368 -30.49 -3.95 7.45
N LYS A 369 -29.17 -4.10 7.55
CA LYS A 369 -28.33 -3.16 8.31
C LYS A 369 -28.15 -1.86 7.53
N GLN A 370 -28.08 -1.88 6.19
CA GLN A 370 -28.12 -0.65 5.37
C GLN A 370 -29.39 0.16 5.64
N LEU A 371 -30.56 -0.47 5.65
CA LEU A 371 -31.83 0.17 5.99
C LEU A 371 -31.82 0.74 7.42
N LEU A 372 -31.29 -0.03 8.38
CA LEU A 372 -31.14 0.44 9.76
C LEU A 372 -30.24 1.68 9.84
N ARG A 373 -29.11 1.71 9.11
CA ARG A 373 -28.22 2.86 9.08
C ARG A 373 -28.89 4.10 8.45
N TRP A 374 -29.70 3.92 7.40
CA TRP A 374 -30.54 4.99 6.84
C TRP A 374 -31.56 5.51 7.86
N ALA A 375 -32.25 4.60 8.56
CA ALA A 375 -33.22 4.96 9.58
C ALA A 375 -32.55 5.75 10.73
N VAL A 376 -31.40 5.29 11.23
CA VAL A 376 -30.64 5.99 12.28
C VAL A 376 -30.24 7.39 11.82
N PHE A 377 -29.71 7.53 10.59
CA PHE A 377 -29.35 8.82 10.00
C PHE A 377 -30.52 9.80 9.93
N LEU A 378 -31.68 9.34 9.44
CA LEU A 378 -32.89 10.16 9.34
C LEU A 378 -33.47 10.49 10.71
N VAL A 379 -33.53 9.51 11.62
CA VAL A 379 -34.06 9.69 12.97
C VAL A 379 -33.21 10.69 13.74
N GLN A 380 -31.89 10.61 13.69
CA GLN A 380 -31.00 11.53 14.40
C GLN A 380 -31.26 12.99 14.00
N ARG A 381 -31.37 13.26 12.69
CA ARG A 381 -31.62 14.61 12.17
C ARG A 381 -33.04 15.10 12.43
N THR A 382 -34.02 14.22 12.22
CA THR A 382 -35.44 14.54 12.44
C THR A 382 -35.71 14.77 13.92
N PHE A 383 -35.08 14.00 14.81
CA PHE A 383 -35.24 14.14 16.25
C PHE A 383 -34.71 15.49 16.75
N LEU A 384 -33.48 15.86 16.38
CA LEU A 384 -32.89 17.14 16.77
C LEU A 384 -33.63 18.34 16.20
N PHE A 385 -34.03 18.26 14.93
CA PHE A 385 -34.85 19.28 14.30
C PHE A 385 -36.22 19.38 14.96
N GLY A 386 -36.86 18.24 15.24
CA GLY A 386 -38.15 18.16 15.92
C GLY A 386 -38.12 18.74 17.33
N LEU A 387 -37.09 18.44 18.12
CA LEU A 387 -36.90 19.04 19.44
C LEU A 387 -36.73 20.56 19.35
N SER A 388 -35.94 21.05 18.41
CA SER A 388 -35.73 22.48 18.19
C SER A 388 -37.02 23.18 17.74
N ALA A 389 -37.74 22.56 16.80
CA ALA A 389 -39.03 23.03 16.30
C ALA A 389 -40.10 23.07 17.40
N MET A 390 -40.21 22.01 18.21
CA MET A 390 -41.15 21.96 19.34
C MET A 390 -40.82 23.01 20.40
N SER A 391 -39.53 23.27 20.64
CA SER A 391 -39.09 24.31 21.55
C SER A 391 -39.49 25.70 21.03
N ALA A 392 -39.31 25.96 19.73
CA ALA A 392 -39.66 27.22 19.08
C ALA A 392 -41.17 27.45 18.96
N LEU A 393 -41.94 26.46 18.50
CA LEU A 393 -43.40 26.53 18.42
C LEU A 393 -44.06 26.69 19.80
N GLY A 394 -43.43 26.15 20.83
CA GLY A 394 -43.91 26.22 22.20
C GLY A 394 -43.70 27.56 22.90
N ALA A 395 -43.03 28.52 22.27
CA ALA A 395 -42.72 29.83 22.86
C ALA A 395 -43.86 30.86 22.72
N GLY A 396 -44.93 30.55 21.97
CA GLY A 396 -46.00 31.49 21.67
C GLY A 396 -47.17 31.53 22.66
N SER A 397 -47.25 30.62 23.64
CA SER A 397 -48.50 30.41 24.41
C SER A 397 -48.44 30.76 25.91
N ALA A 398 -47.33 31.27 26.45
CA ALA A 398 -47.25 31.70 27.85
C ALA A 398 -46.03 32.62 28.08
N ASP A 399 -46.15 33.59 28.98
CA ASP A 399 -45.05 34.42 29.52
C ASP A 399 -43.93 33.59 30.22
N GLU A 400 -44.11 32.28 30.36
CA GLU A 400 -43.13 31.40 30.98
C GLU A 400 -42.11 30.86 29.97
N VAL A 401 -40.89 31.41 30.04
CA VAL A 401 -39.70 30.88 29.36
C VAL A 401 -39.45 29.43 29.75
N LYS A 402 -39.48 28.52 28.77
CA LYS A 402 -39.17 27.09 28.96
C LYS A 402 -37.70 26.89 29.29
N GLN A 403 -37.43 26.41 30.50
CA GLN A 403 -36.09 26.15 31.01
C GLN A 403 -35.45 24.94 30.33
N SER A 404 -36.26 23.94 29.97
CA SER A 404 -35.80 22.72 29.30
C SER A 404 -35.08 23.04 27.99
N GLY A 405 -35.59 24.00 27.22
CA GLY A 405 -34.99 24.46 25.96
C GLY A 405 -33.63 25.15 26.14
N VAL A 406 -33.43 25.87 27.26
CA VAL A 406 -32.13 26.46 27.59
C VAL A 406 -31.11 25.34 27.82
N PHE A 407 -31.38 24.45 28.77
CA PHE A 407 -30.45 23.36 29.12
C PHE A 407 -30.20 22.40 27.94
N LEU A 408 -31.22 22.14 27.11
CA LEU A 408 -31.06 21.32 25.92
C LEU A 408 -30.08 21.97 24.94
N ASN A 409 -30.23 23.26 24.65
CA ASN A 409 -29.31 23.94 23.76
C ASN A 409 -27.88 23.96 24.35
N GLN A 410 -27.72 24.07 25.68
CA GLN A 410 -26.40 24.06 26.34
C GLN A 410 -25.75 22.67 26.22
N LEU A 411 -26.54 21.62 26.42
CA LEU A 411 -26.13 20.23 26.22
C LEU A 411 -25.68 19.98 24.77
N MET A 412 -26.42 20.45 23.77
CA MET A 412 -26.04 20.28 22.36
C MET A 412 -24.71 20.97 22.02
N ALA A 413 -24.47 22.17 22.58
CA ALA A 413 -23.22 22.89 22.39
C ALA A 413 -22.03 22.14 23.04
N PHE A 414 -22.20 21.67 24.27
CA PHE A 414 -21.19 20.86 24.97
C PHE A 414 -20.91 19.55 24.25
N ALA A 415 -21.97 18.85 23.80
CA ALA A 415 -21.88 17.59 23.07
C ALA A 415 -21.09 17.70 21.77
N THR A 416 -21.19 18.86 21.09
CA THR A 416 -20.42 19.14 19.88
C THR A 416 -18.91 19.13 20.17
N VAL A 417 -18.48 19.82 21.23
CA VAL A 417 -17.06 19.85 21.62
C VAL A 417 -16.61 18.50 22.17
N SER A 418 -17.39 17.87 23.06
CA SER A 418 -17.02 16.60 23.66
C SER A 418 -16.88 15.48 22.63
N THR A 419 -17.71 15.45 21.58
CA THR A 419 -17.57 14.47 20.48
C THR A 419 -16.25 14.62 19.75
N MET A 420 -15.83 15.86 19.45
CA MET A 420 -14.52 16.13 18.83
C MET A 420 -13.38 15.70 19.74
N MET A 421 -13.50 15.97 21.05
CA MET A 421 -12.50 15.60 22.05
C MET A 421 -12.41 14.08 22.24
N LEU A 422 -13.52 13.36 22.25
CA LEU A 422 -13.54 11.90 22.33
C LEU A 422 -12.95 11.28 21.07
N THR A 423 -13.32 11.77 19.90
CA THR A 423 -12.74 11.34 18.62
C THR A 423 -11.22 11.56 18.64
N ALA A 424 -10.78 12.70 19.18
CA ALA A 424 -9.37 13.01 19.32
C ALA A 424 -8.62 12.02 20.20
N ALA A 425 -9.17 11.76 21.39
CA ALA A 425 -8.60 10.80 22.32
C ALA A 425 -8.52 9.39 21.71
N MET A 426 -9.55 8.97 20.96
CA MET A 426 -9.61 7.64 20.34
C MET A 426 -8.57 7.41 19.22
N GLN A 427 -8.03 8.48 18.63
CA GLN A 427 -6.99 8.37 17.59
C GLN A 427 -5.59 8.12 18.19
N THR A 428 -5.42 8.33 19.50
CA THR A 428 -4.15 8.07 20.20
C THR A 428 -3.87 6.57 20.28
N ASN A 429 -2.60 6.19 20.23
CA ASN A 429 -2.18 4.79 20.30
C ASN A 429 -2.57 4.18 21.66
N THR A 430 -2.48 4.96 22.73
CA THR A 430 -2.90 4.50 24.06
C THR A 430 -4.38 4.15 24.10
N ALA A 431 -5.25 4.93 23.45
CA ALA A 431 -6.68 4.65 23.44
C ALA A 431 -7.01 3.37 22.66
N LYS A 432 -6.31 3.13 21.54
CA LYS A 432 -6.41 1.88 20.76
C LYS A 432 -5.95 0.68 21.59
N ASP A 433 -4.85 0.80 22.30
CA ASP A 433 -4.35 -0.26 23.19
C ASP A 433 -5.27 -0.50 24.40
N MET A 434 -5.97 0.55 24.86
CA MET A 434 -6.93 0.47 25.97
C MET A 434 -8.25 -0.21 25.61
N GLN A 435 -8.48 -0.59 24.35
CA GLN A 435 -9.72 -1.16 23.80
C GLN A 435 -10.03 -2.58 24.34
N SER A 436 -9.81 -2.80 25.63
CA SER A 436 -10.50 -3.79 26.46
C SER A 436 -12.02 -3.56 26.45
N SER A 437 -12.79 -4.62 26.70
CA SER A 437 -14.26 -4.59 26.62
C SER A 437 -14.92 -3.50 27.47
N THR A 438 -14.36 -3.17 28.64
CA THR A 438 -14.93 -2.16 29.55
C THR A 438 -14.80 -0.74 29.00
N VAL A 439 -13.64 -0.39 28.47
CA VAL A 439 -13.36 0.95 27.94
C VAL A 439 -14.19 1.19 26.68
N THR A 440 -14.29 0.17 25.82
CA THR A 440 -15.13 0.21 24.61
C THR A 440 -16.60 0.47 24.92
N PHE A 441 -17.13 -0.14 25.99
CA PHE A 441 -18.50 0.12 26.43
C PHE A 441 -18.70 1.58 26.91
N VAL A 442 -17.77 2.11 27.70
CA VAL A 442 -17.86 3.50 28.20
C VAL A 442 -17.73 4.50 27.05
N PHE A 443 -16.79 4.29 26.12
CA PHE A 443 -16.70 5.13 24.91
C PHE A 443 -17.96 5.04 24.07
N GLY A 444 -18.46 3.83 23.80
CA GLY A 444 -19.66 3.65 22.97
C GLY A 444 -20.89 4.36 23.57
N THR A 445 -21.12 4.21 24.87
CA THR A 445 -22.27 4.84 25.55
C THR A 445 -22.15 6.37 25.61
N THR A 446 -20.97 6.90 25.94
CA THR A 446 -20.74 8.36 26.00
C THR A 446 -20.79 9.00 24.62
N MET A 447 -20.23 8.33 23.60
CA MET A 447 -20.23 8.80 22.21
C MET A 447 -21.65 8.83 21.64
N VAL A 448 -22.46 7.78 21.86
CA VAL A 448 -23.88 7.77 21.42
C VAL A 448 -24.67 8.94 22.02
N LEU A 449 -24.49 9.24 23.30
CA LEU A 449 -25.17 10.38 23.93
C LEU A 449 -24.71 11.72 23.33
N ALA A 450 -23.41 11.88 23.10
CA ALA A 450 -22.85 13.08 22.51
C ALA A 450 -23.24 13.26 21.03
N GLU A 451 -23.35 12.17 20.27
CA GLU A 451 -23.79 12.15 18.87
C GLU A 451 -25.27 12.49 18.72
N ILE A 452 -26.13 11.91 19.56
CA ILE A 452 -27.56 12.23 19.56
C ILE A 452 -27.77 13.72 19.87
N ALA A 453 -26.97 14.29 20.78
CA ALA A 453 -27.09 15.70 21.15
C ALA A 453 -26.43 16.66 20.14
N SER A 454 -25.32 16.28 19.51
CA SER A 454 -24.62 17.15 18.54
C SER A 454 -25.22 17.09 17.13
N GLY A 455 -25.93 16.00 16.81
CA GLY A 455 -26.36 15.70 15.45
C GLY A 455 -25.22 15.25 14.53
N GLY A 456 -24.03 15.04 15.10
CA GLY A 456 -22.88 14.49 14.41
C GLY A 456 -23.02 12.97 14.29
N GLY A 457 -22.86 12.43 13.08
CA GLY A 457 -23.02 11.01 12.79
C GLY A 457 -21.73 10.19 12.92
N ALA A 458 -20.90 10.40 13.95
CA ALA A 458 -19.61 9.70 14.01
C ALA A 458 -19.74 8.16 14.15
N GLY A 459 -20.85 7.65 14.70
CA GLY A 459 -21.27 6.24 14.67
C GLY A 459 -22.36 5.92 13.65
N ALA A 460 -22.88 6.91 12.92
CA ALA A 460 -23.79 6.69 11.81
C ALA A 460 -23.01 6.16 10.59
N ALA A 461 -23.72 5.56 9.63
CA ALA A 461 -23.09 5.31 8.32
C ALA A 461 -22.51 6.61 7.79
N SER A 462 -21.30 6.54 7.24
CA SER A 462 -20.83 7.56 6.31
C SER A 462 -21.93 7.90 5.30
N SER A 463 -22.22 9.19 5.15
CA SER A 463 -23.11 9.73 4.13
C SER A 463 -22.78 9.20 2.73
N GLN A 464 -21.51 8.96 2.42
CA GLN A 464 -21.10 8.33 1.16
C GLN A 464 -21.50 6.85 1.06
N CYS A 465 -21.46 6.09 2.16
CA CYS A 465 -22.01 4.74 2.17
C CYS A 465 -23.53 4.77 1.93
N LEU A 466 -24.25 5.70 2.55
CA LEU A 466 -25.70 5.86 2.33
C LEU A 466 -26.04 6.09 0.85
N LEU A 467 -25.26 6.93 0.16
CA LEU A 467 -25.38 7.16 -1.28
C LEU A 467 -25.13 5.88 -2.09
N SER A 468 -24.11 5.12 -1.73
CA SER A 468 -23.82 3.86 -2.44
C SER A 468 -24.94 2.83 -2.29
N TYR A 469 -25.67 2.82 -1.18
CA TYR A 469 -26.82 1.93 -0.98
C TYR A 469 -28.00 2.24 -1.92
N VAL A 470 -28.07 3.47 -2.45
CA VAL A 470 -29.07 3.88 -3.44
C VAL A 470 -28.50 3.94 -4.86
N GLY A 471 -27.30 3.39 -5.08
CA GLY A 471 -26.65 3.34 -6.40
C GLY A 471 -26.07 4.67 -6.89
N LEU A 472 -25.90 5.65 -5.99
CA LEU A 472 -25.25 6.92 -6.31
C LEU A 472 -23.74 6.86 -6.04
N GLU A 473 -22.96 7.62 -6.80
CA GLU A 473 -21.50 7.67 -6.64
C GLU A 473 -21.09 8.21 -5.26
N LYS A 474 -20.05 7.59 -4.68
CA LYS A 474 -19.47 7.93 -3.36
C LYS A 474 -18.64 9.21 -3.39
N THR A 475 -19.27 10.32 -3.75
CA THR A 475 -18.58 11.63 -3.85
C THR A 475 -18.79 12.46 -2.59
N LEU A 476 -17.82 13.32 -2.27
CA LEU A 476 -17.98 14.31 -1.19
C LEU A 476 -19.10 15.31 -1.51
N TRP A 477 -19.31 15.60 -2.79
CA TRP A 477 -20.40 16.44 -3.28
C TRP A 477 -21.76 15.81 -3.01
N GLY A 478 -21.94 14.54 -3.38
CA GLY A 478 -23.19 13.83 -3.11
C GLY A 478 -23.51 13.80 -1.61
N ALA A 479 -22.50 13.59 -0.77
CA ALA A 479 -22.66 13.59 0.69
C ALA A 479 -23.14 14.96 1.21
N HIS A 480 -22.50 16.03 0.75
CA HIS A 480 -22.88 17.39 1.10
C HIS A 480 -24.30 17.74 0.59
N VAL A 481 -24.65 17.34 -0.63
CA VAL A 481 -26.00 17.54 -1.19
C VAL A 481 -27.04 16.77 -0.39
N LEU A 482 -26.77 15.52 -0.01
CA LEU A 482 -27.68 14.73 0.83
C LEU A 482 -28.00 15.46 2.14
N ASP A 483 -26.99 16.03 2.78
CA ASP A 483 -27.15 16.80 4.02
C ASP A 483 -28.02 18.05 3.82
N VAL A 484 -27.76 18.80 2.74
CA VAL A 484 -28.53 19.99 2.38
C VAL A 484 -29.97 19.63 2.03
N VAL A 485 -30.21 18.56 1.26
CA VAL A 485 -31.55 18.12 0.86
C VAL A 485 -32.37 17.69 2.07
N VAL A 486 -31.79 16.92 2.99
CA VAL A 486 -32.48 16.54 4.25
C VAL A 486 -32.81 17.77 5.09
N ALA A 487 -31.86 18.71 5.21
CA ALA A 487 -32.07 19.96 5.94
C ALA A 487 -33.20 20.80 5.31
N VAL A 488 -33.21 20.94 3.98
CA VAL A 488 -34.23 21.69 3.24
C VAL A 488 -35.59 21.00 3.34
N ALA A 489 -35.66 19.67 3.21
CA ALA A 489 -36.91 18.92 3.33
C ALA A 489 -37.54 19.11 4.72
N LEU A 490 -36.76 18.89 5.79
CA LEU A 490 -37.23 19.07 7.17
C LEU A 490 -37.66 20.52 7.43
N THR A 491 -36.85 21.49 7.02
CA THR A 491 -37.17 22.93 7.17
C THR A 491 -38.43 23.29 6.40
N SER A 492 -38.60 22.78 5.17
CA SER A 492 -39.79 23.04 4.34
C SER A 492 -41.06 22.47 4.96
N THR A 493 -41.00 21.27 5.56
CA THR A 493 -42.18 20.70 6.24
C THR A 493 -42.66 21.56 7.40
N LEU A 494 -41.74 22.19 8.15
CA LEU A 494 -42.09 23.11 9.23
C LEU A 494 -42.53 24.48 8.69
N ALA A 495 -41.98 24.91 7.55
CA ALA A 495 -42.31 26.19 6.94
C ALA A 495 -43.76 26.26 6.46
N LEU A 496 -44.41 25.11 6.18
CA LEU A 496 -45.84 25.02 5.92
C LEU A 496 -46.70 25.48 7.11
N LYS A 497 -46.15 25.40 8.33
CA LYS A 497 -46.83 25.85 9.56
C LYS A 497 -46.41 27.27 9.95
N ASP A 498 -45.11 27.52 9.99
CA ASP A 498 -44.54 28.84 10.30
C ASP A 498 -43.14 28.95 9.67
N SER A 499 -43.02 29.76 8.61
CA SER A 499 -41.78 29.91 7.85
C SER A 499 -40.64 30.55 8.65
N ARG A 500 -40.94 31.46 9.58
CA ARG A 500 -39.93 32.14 10.40
C ARG A 500 -39.41 31.19 11.49
N VAL A 501 -40.29 30.44 12.15
CA VAL A 501 -39.88 29.38 13.09
C VAL A 501 -39.08 28.29 12.39
N ALA A 502 -39.51 27.90 11.18
CA ALA A 502 -38.77 26.93 10.37
C ALA A 502 -37.36 27.39 10.05
N LEU A 503 -37.19 28.66 9.64
CA LEU A 503 -35.89 29.25 9.39
C LEU A 503 -35.00 29.23 10.64
N VAL A 504 -35.52 29.61 11.80
CA VAL A 504 -34.78 29.61 13.08
C VAL A 504 -34.36 28.20 13.48
N ALA A 505 -35.29 27.24 13.45
CA ALA A 505 -34.97 25.85 13.78
C ALA A 505 -33.99 25.23 12.78
N GLY A 506 -34.20 25.47 11.49
CA GLY A 506 -33.36 24.96 10.40
C GLY A 506 -31.93 25.48 10.46
N VAL A 507 -31.75 26.80 10.60
CA VAL A 507 -30.42 27.42 10.69
C VAL A 507 -29.65 26.92 11.93
N ASN A 508 -30.29 26.85 13.10
CA ASN A 508 -29.61 26.37 14.32
C ASN A 508 -29.18 24.90 14.25
N CYS A 509 -29.99 24.06 13.60
CA CYS A 509 -29.73 22.63 13.49
C CYS A 509 -28.71 22.31 12.38
N PHE A 510 -28.89 22.88 11.19
CA PHE A 510 -28.21 22.41 9.98
C PHE A 510 -27.04 23.29 9.53
N LEU A 511 -27.03 24.60 9.85
CA LEU A 511 -25.94 25.49 9.41
C LEU A 511 -24.55 24.97 9.82
N PRO A 512 -24.30 24.53 11.08
CA PRO A 512 -22.98 24.02 11.46
C PRO A 512 -22.55 22.80 10.63
N SER A 513 -23.48 21.91 10.28
CA SER A 513 -23.21 20.72 9.46
C SER A 513 -22.92 21.09 8.01
N ILE A 514 -23.65 22.06 7.44
CA ILE A 514 -23.42 22.56 6.08
C ILE A 514 -22.03 23.22 6.00
N LEU A 515 -21.66 24.04 6.98
CA LEU A 515 -20.34 24.67 7.04
C LEU A 515 -19.23 23.64 7.24
N ALA A 516 -19.46 22.60 8.05
CA ALA A 516 -18.54 21.46 8.15
C ALA A 516 -18.38 20.75 6.78
N GLY A 517 -19.46 20.61 6.01
CA GLY A 517 -19.43 20.11 4.64
C GLY A 517 -18.45 20.89 3.76
N PHE A 518 -18.51 22.23 3.78
CA PHE A 518 -17.53 23.08 3.11
C PHE A 518 -16.11 22.94 3.69
N GLY A 519 -15.97 22.83 5.01
CA GLY A 519 -14.69 22.60 5.69
C GLY A 519 -13.95 21.37 5.17
N LYS A 520 -14.66 20.27 4.90
CA LYS A 520 -14.08 19.04 4.33
C LYS A 520 -13.36 19.29 2.99
N TYR A 521 -13.87 20.18 2.14
CA TYR A 521 -13.20 20.53 0.87
C TYR A 521 -11.92 21.33 1.08
N LEU A 522 -11.87 22.20 2.10
CA LEU A 522 -10.68 22.98 2.43
C LEU A 522 -9.49 22.08 2.77
N VAL A 523 -9.73 20.91 3.36
CA VAL A 523 -8.70 19.89 3.60
C VAL A 523 -8.06 19.45 2.28
N CYS A 524 -8.88 19.13 1.27
CA CYS A 524 -8.35 18.66 -0.01
C CYS A 524 -7.50 19.73 -0.69
N TYR A 525 -7.96 20.99 -0.71
CA TYR A 525 -7.20 22.08 -1.32
C TYR A 525 -5.90 22.42 -0.58
N ARG A 526 -5.87 22.26 0.74
CA ARG A 526 -4.68 22.45 1.57
C ARG A 526 -3.62 21.39 1.29
N LEU A 527 -3.98 20.09 1.36
CA LEU A 527 -3.02 18.99 1.22
C LEU A 527 -2.41 18.90 -0.17
N GLU A 528 -3.13 19.32 -1.20
CA GLU A 528 -2.67 19.30 -2.59
C GLU A 528 -1.58 20.37 -2.90
N ARG A 529 -1.28 21.29 -1.96
CA ARG A 529 -0.23 22.31 -2.15
C ARG A 529 1.16 21.83 -1.67
N ASP A 530 1.19 20.97 -0.66
CA ASP A 530 2.43 20.66 0.07
C ASP A 530 3.22 19.48 -0.53
N LEU A 531 2.65 18.68 -1.44
CA LEU A 531 3.14 17.32 -1.73
C LEU A 531 3.58 17.04 -3.18
N GLY A 532 3.83 18.09 -3.98
CA GLY A 532 4.35 17.95 -5.36
C GLY A 532 3.45 17.06 -6.24
N GLU A 533 4.00 16.51 -7.33
CA GLU A 533 3.22 15.65 -8.26
C GLU A 533 2.72 14.32 -7.64
N GLY A 534 3.01 14.02 -6.38
CA GLY A 534 2.88 12.67 -5.80
C GLY A 534 1.49 12.31 -5.29
N MET A 535 0.65 13.30 -5.01
CA MET A 535 -0.72 13.06 -4.52
C MET A 535 -1.79 13.57 -5.49
N ARG A 536 -1.65 13.25 -6.78
CA ARG A 536 -2.71 13.48 -7.78
C ARG A 536 -4.02 12.74 -7.47
N GLY A 537 -4.04 11.85 -6.46
CA GLY A 537 -5.19 11.02 -6.07
C GLY A 537 -6.23 11.70 -5.16
N LEU A 538 -5.88 12.69 -4.34
CA LEU A 538 -6.86 13.36 -3.47
C LEU A 538 -7.63 14.45 -4.22
N GLN A 539 -8.36 14.06 -5.27
CA GLN A 539 -9.23 14.98 -6.00
C GLN A 539 -10.59 15.06 -5.30
N CYS A 540 -10.91 16.25 -4.81
CA CYS A 540 -12.23 16.57 -4.24
C CYS A 540 -12.85 17.73 -5.03
N PRO A 541 -13.10 17.57 -6.34
CA PRO A 541 -13.73 18.65 -7.10
C PRO A 541 -15.10 18.96 -6.48
N PHE A 542 -15.37 20.24 -6.25
CA PHE A 542 -16.68 20.66 -5.75
C PHE A 542 -17.77 20.40 -6.79
N LEU A 543 -17.47 20.64 -8.07
CA LEU A 543 -18.29 20.23 -9.20
C LEU A 543 -17.46 19.37 -10.16
N PRO A 544 -18.02 18.29 -10.72
CA PRO A 544 -17.31 17.46 -11.68
C PRO A 544 -16.78 18.32 -12.85
N GLY A 545 -15.48 18.20 -13.15
CA GLY A 545 -14.81 18.97 -14.20
C GLY A 545 -14.34 20.39 -13.82
N SER A 546 -14.58 20.88 -12.59
CA SER A 546 -14.08 22.19 -12.18
C SER A 546 -12.55 22.19 -12.05
N SER A 547 -11.87 23.20 -12.60
CA SER A 547 -10.45 23.42 -12.31
C SER A 547 -10.24 23.76 -10.83
N ARG A 548 -9.07 23.43 -10.29
CA ARG A 548 -8.70 23.67 -8.88
C ARG A 548 -9.01 25.09 -8.38
N PRO A 549 -8.56 26.18 -9.03
CA PRO A 549 -8.82 27.53 -8.52
C PRO A 549 -10.32 27.85 -8.51
N LEU A 550 -11.05 27.41 -9.54
CA LEU A 550 -12.49 27.63 -9.63
C LEU A 550 -13.23 26.88 -8.51
N GLY A 551 -12.89 25.61 -8.27
CA GLY A 551 -13.48 24.82 -7.20
C GLY A 551 -13.21 25.42 -5.81
N MET A 552 -11.99 25.91 -5.56
CA MET A 552 -11.65 26.58 -4.30
C MET A 552 -12.45 27.88 -4.12
N THR A 553 -12.56 28.70 -5.18
CA THR A 553 -13.39 29.93 -5.15
C THR A 553 -14.86 29.62 -4.89
N GLN A 554 -15.41 28.56 -5.51
CA GLN A 554 -16.79 28.14 -5.29
C GLN A 554 -17.05 27.70 -3.84
N VAL A 555 -16.13 26.92 -3.25
CA VAL A 555 -16.23 26.49 -1.85
C VAL A 555 -16.14 27.68 -0.89
N LEU A 556 -15.19 28.60 -1.11
CA LEU A 556 -15.05 29.79 -0.27
C LEU A 556 -16.27 30.72 -0.40
N LEU A 557 -16.76 30.93 -1.63
CA LEU A 557 -17.95 31.74 -1.86
C LEU A 557 -19.19 31.11 -1.22
N GLY A 558 -19.37 29.79 -1.35
CA GLY A 558 -20.46 29.06 -0.72
C GLY A 558 -20.40 29.13 0.81
N LEU A 559 -19.22 29.00 1.39
CA LEU A 559 -18.98 29.13 2.83
C LEU A 559 -19.33 30.54 3.32
N VAL A 560 -18.80 31.59 2.68
CA VAL A 560 -19.05 32.98 3.06
C VAL A 560 -20.53 33.33 2.88
N LEU A 561 -21.12 32.97 1.74
CA LEU A 561 -22.52 33.27 1.46
C LEU A 561 -23.45 32.57 2.46
N SER A 562 -23.26 31.27 2.71
CA SER A 562 -24.10 30.52 3.66
C SER A 562 -23.99 31.06 5.08
N PHE A 563 -22.78 31.38 5.53
CA PHE A 563 -22.56 31.95 6.86
C PHE A 563 -23.12 33.38 6.98
N SER A 564 -22.83 34.26 6.02
CA SER A 564 -23.29 35.65 6.04
C SER A 564 -24.81 35.77 5.94
N VAL A 565 -25.45 34.99 5.05
CA VAL A 565 -26.92 35.00 4.92
C VAL A 565 -27.57 34.47 6.19
N ALA A 566 -27.07 33.37 6.75
CA ALA A 566 -27.62 32.80 7.97
C ALA A 566 -27.41 33.74 9.16
N LEU A 567 -26.23 34.35 9.32
CA LEU A 567 -25.94 35.31 10.38
C LEU A 567 -26.79 36.57 10.24
N TYR A 568 -26.92 37.11 9.03
CA TYR A 568 -27.78 38.26 8.76
C TYR A 568 -29.23 37.96 9.11
N ALA A 569 -29.77 36.83 8.65
CA ALA A 569 -31.13 36.39 8.99
C ALA A 569 -31.29 36.22 10.50
N TRP A 570 -30.31 35.62 11.18
CA TRP A 570 -30.32 35.41 12.63
C TRP A 570 -30.34 36.73 13.40
N VAL A 571 -29.44 37.65 13.07
CA VAL A 571 -29.36 38.99 13.69
C VAL A 571 -30.62 39.80 13.40
N SER A 572 -31.12 39.77 12.17
CA SER A 572 -32.34 40.48 11.78
C SER A 572 -33.56 39.98 12.54
N LEU A 573 -33.67 38.66 12.77
CA LEU A 573 -34.77 38.08 13.55
C LEU A 573 -34.63 38.42 15.04
N SER A 574 -33.41 38.37 15.59
CA SER A 574 -33.16 38.71 17.00
C SER A 574 -33.37 40.20 17.32
N LEU A 575 -33.25 41.09 16.34
CA LEU A 575 -33.45 42.54 16.49
C LEU A 575 -34.86 43.02 16.11
N SER A 576 -35.78 42.11 15.78
CA SER A 576 -37.14 42.48 15.44
C SER A 576 -37.83 43.18 16.61
N LYS A 577 -38.44 44.34 16.34
CA LYS A 577 -39.18 45.16 17.30
C LYS A 577 -40.70 45.06 17.12
N GLU A 578 -41.19 44.00 16.49
CA GLU A 578 -42.62 43.74 16.35
C GLU A 578 -43.27 43.59 17.75
N ASP A 579 -44.41 44.27 17.98
CA ASP A 579 -45.21 44.21 19.22
C ASP A 579 -46.64 43.75 18.87
N PRO A 580 -47.11 42.58 19.35
CA PRO A 580 -46.43 41.66 20.28
C PRO A 580 -45.25 40.94 19.64
N LEU A 581 -44.25 40.60 20.46
CA LEU A 581 -43.06 39.88 20.03
C LEU A 581 -43.44 38.55 19.36
N PRO A 582 -43.05 38.33 18.10
CA PRO A 582 -43.39 37.10 17.39
C PRO A 582 -42.81 35.87 18.10
N PRO A 583 -43.46 34.69 18.01
CA PRO A 583 -43.02 33.48 18.71
C PRO A 583 -41.56 33.09 18.44
N HIS A 584 -41.07 33.29 17.22
CA HIS A 584 -39.68 33.01 16.84
C HIS A 584 -38.69 34.00 17.47
N VAL A 585 -39.03 35.29 17.58
CA VAL A 585 -38.20 36.30 18.26
C VAL A 585 -38.17 35.99 19.74
N ASN A 586 -39.34 35.71 20.32
CA ASN A 586 -39.47 35.34 21.73
C ASN A 586 -38.62 34.09 22.05
N PHE A 587 -38.64 33.07 21.17
CA PHE A 587 -37.80 31.88 21.34
C PHE A 587 -36.30 32.20 21.39
N LEU A 588 -35.84 33.16 20.56
CA LEU A 588 -34.45 33.57 20.47
C LEU A 588 -34.03 34.45 21.66
N THR A 589 -34.84 35.44 22.04
CA THR A 589 -34.40 36.51 22.94
C THR A 589 -34.90 36.36 24.38
N SER A 590 -36.00 35.64 24.64
CA SER A 590 -36.64 35.58 25.98
C SER A 590 -35.75 35.06 27.11
N LYS A 591 -34.70 34.32 26.78
CA LYS A 591 -33.76 33.74 27.76
C LYS A 591 -32.71 34.75 28.22
N TYR A 592 -32.48 35.79 27.41
CA TYR A 592 -31.39 36.73 27.54
C TYR A 592 -31.87 38.06 28.08
N GLN A 593 -30.99 38.77 28.77
CA GLN A 593 -31.26 40.16 29.12
C GLN A 593 -31.46 40.98 27.83
N PRO A 594 -32.33 42.00 27.80
CA PRO A 594 -32.59 42.78 26.58
C PRO A 594 -31.31 43.38 25.97
N LEU A 595 -30.34 43.77 26.81
CA LEU A 595 -29.03 44.29 26.39
C LEU A 595 -28.16 43.24 25.68
N TYR A 596 -28.45 41.96 25.88
CA TYR A 596 -27.69 40.81 25.39
C TYR A 596 -28.49 39.94 24.42
N ALA A 597 -29.54 40.45 23.78
CA ALA A 597 -30.34 39.69 22.81
C ALA A 597 -29.50 39.10 21.65
N LEU A 598 -28.38 39.74 21.30
CA LEU A 598 -27.45 39.27 20.27
C LEU A 598 -26.56 38.09 20.72
N PHE A 599 -26.56 37.69 21.98
CA PHE A 599 -25.76 36.54 22.44
C PHE A 599 -26.21 35.21 21.81
N GLU A 600 -27.45 35.10 21.36
CA GLU A 600 -27.88 33.91 20.60
C GLU A 600 -27.15 33.83 19.24
N ALA A 601 -26.73 34.96 18.66
CA ALA A 601 -25.88 34.97 17.46
C ALA A 601 -24.45 34.51 17.78
N GLU A 602 -23.87 34.94 18.91
CA GLU A 602 -22.56 34.42 19.38
C GLU A 602 -22.57 32.90 19.47
N ARG A 603 -23.64 32.34 20.05
CA ARG A 603 -23.80 30.90 20.20
C ARG A 603 -23.83 30.16 18.87
N LEU A 604 -24.60 30.67 17.89
CA LEU A 604 -24.67 30.10 16.54
C LEU A 604 -23.31 30.16 15.84
N VAL A 605 -22.63 31.32 15.94
CA VAL A 605 -21.29 31.53 15.39
C VAL A 605 -20.29 30.55 16.00
N ARG A 606 -20.27 30.42 17.33
CA ARG A 606 -19.42 29.47 18.06
C ARG A 606 -19.63 28.04 17.59
N LYS A 607 -20.88 27.56 17.57
CA LYS A 607 -21.22 26.20 17.12
C LYS A 607 -20.76 25.95 15.68
N SER A 608 -21.00 26.93 14.81
CA SER A 608 -20.61 26.90 13.39
C SER A 608 -19.09 26.86 13.21
N LEU A 609 -18.36 27.69 13.95
CA LEU A 609 -16.90 27.72 13.92
C LEU A 609 -16.29 26.43 14.45
N LEU A 610 -16.78 25.88 15.56
CA LEU A 610 -16.28 24.61 16.10
C LEU A 610 -16.41 23.48 15.06
N MET A 611 -17.58 23.36 14.42
CA MET A 611 -17.83 22.34 13.39
C MET A 611 -16.99 22.57 12.12
N LEU A 612 -16.88 23.82 11.67
CA LEU A 612 -16.05 24.19 10.52
C LEU A 612 -14.57 23.89 10.77
N ILE A 613 -14.04 24.29 11.92
CA ILE A 613 -12.65 24.04 12.33
C ILE A 613 -12.38 22.54 12.38
N ALA A 614 -13.28 21.76 12.98
CA ALA A 614 -13.08 20.32 13.09
C ALA A 614 -13.08 19.61 11.73
N ALA A 615 -13.90 20.06 10.79
CA ALA A 615 -13.92 19.52 9.44
C ALA A 615 -12.75 19.99 8.56
N ALA A 616 -12.33 21.25 8.71
CA ALA A 616 -11.25 21.85 7.92
C ALA A 616 -9.84 21.49 8.43
N LEU A 617 -9.73 21.12 9.71
CA LEU A 617 -8.49 20.70 10.37
C LEU A 617 -8.72 19.31 10.98
N PRO A 618 -8.78 18.24 10.17
CA PRO A 618 -9.02 16.90 10.70
C PRO A 618 -7.88 16.50 11.62
N ILE A 619 -8.25 15.81 12.71
CA ILE A 619 -7.27 15.47 13.75
C ILE A 619 -6.16 14.56 13.25
N THR A 620 -6.47 13.73 12.26
CA THR A 620 -5.51 12.81 11.64
C THR A 620 -4.34 13.53 10.95
N ALA A 621 -4.53 14.78 10.51
CA ALA A 621 -3.52 15.54 9.77
C ALA A 621 -2.89 16.68 10.55
N SER A 622 -3.65 17.41 11.36
CA SER A 622 -3.13 18.55 12.12
C SER A 622 -3.76 18.68 13.50
N PRO A 623 -3.47 17.72 14.41
CA PRO A 623 -4.15 17.63 15.70
C PRO A 623 -3.90 18.84 16.60
N ALA A 624 -2.64 19.29 16.70
CA ALA A 624 -2.26 20.44 17.52
C ALA A 624 -2.93 21.74 17.04
N LEU A 625 -2.97 21.96 15.73
CA LEU A 625 -3.60 23.15 15.14
C LEU A 625 -5.12 23.15 15.37
N GLN A 626 -5.77 22.00 15.19
CA GLN A 626 -7.20 21.85 15.48
C GLN A 626 -7.50 22.17 16.95
N MET A 627 -6.77 21.55 17.89
CA MET A 627 -6.99 21.76 19.32
C MET A 627 -6.71 23.21 19.74
N GLY A 628 -5.68 23.84 19.19
CA GLY A 628 -5.40 25.25 19.40
C GLY A 628 -6.55 26.16 18.95
N CYS A 629 -7.05 25.97 17.72
CA CYS A 629 -8.17 26.74 17.20
C CYS A 629 -9.47 26.52 17.98
N LEU A 630 -9.80 25.27 18.34
CA LEU A 630 -10.96 24.96 19.18
C LEU A 630 -10.81 25.59 20.58
N GLY A 631 -9.62 25.55 21.16
CA GLY A 631 -9.30 26.16 22.44
C GLY A 631 -9.52 27.67 22.43
N VAL A 632 -9.07 28.38 21.40
CA VAL A 632 -9.29 29.83 21.25
C VAL A 632 -10.79 30.16 21.22
N VAL A 633 -11.58 29.42 20.43
CA VAL A 633 -13.03 29.62 20.32
C VAL A 633 -13.71 29.40 21.68
N VAL A 634 -13.43 28.27 22.35
CA VAL A 634 -14.05 27.95 23.66
C VAL A 634 -13.63 28.94 24.75
N LEU A 635 -12.35 29.33 24.81
CA LEU A 635 -11.85 30.28 25.80
C LEU A 635 -12.42 31.69 25.59
N THR A 636 -12.54 32.14 24.34
CA THR A 636 -13.15 33.44 24.03
C THR A 636 -14.61 33.45 24.47
N SER A 637 -15.35 32.38 24.19
CA SER A 637 -16.73 32.26 24.64
C SER A 637 -16.84 32.17 26.17
N LEU A 638 -15.96 31.43 26.85
CA LEU A 638 -15.93 31.39 28.31
C LEU A 638 -15.73 32.79 28.91
N LEU A 639 -14.77 33.57 28.39
CA LEU A 639 -14.51 34.94 28.83
C LEU A 639 -15.71 35.86 28.59
N LEU A 640 -16.41 35.73 27.45
CA LEU A 640 -17.62 36.48 27.17
C LEU A 640 -18.75 36.14 28.16
N TYR A 641 -18.92 34.87 28.51
CA TYR A 641 -19.96 34.43 29.46
C TYR A 641 -19.67 34.87 30.90
N GLU A 642 -18.42 34.79 31.34
CA GLU A 642 -18.00 35.31 32.65
C GLU A 642 -18.16 36.83 32.75
N ARG A 643 -17.87 37.56 31.66
CA ARG A 643 -17.92 39.02 31.66
C ARG A 643 -19.34 39.57 31.52
N CYS A 644 -20.15 39.00 30.63
CA CYS A 644 -21.45 39.57 30.25
C CYS A 644 -22.63 38.95 30.99
N GLN A 645 -22.53 37.68 31.44
CA GLN A 645 -23.62 36.93 32.08
C GLN A 645 -24.99 37.12 31.38
N PRO A 646 -25.08 36.75 30.09
CA PRO A 646 -26.15 37.22 29.20
C PRO A 646 -27.54 36.69 29.55
N TYR A 647 -27.65 35.57 30.29
CA TYR A 647 -28.93 35.03 30.72
C TYR A 647 -29.55 35.83 31.87
N HIS A 648 -30.88 35.92 31.91
CA HIS A 648 -31.60 36.56 33.03
C HIS A 648 -31.45 35.81 34.36
N ARG A 649 -31.30 34.48 34.31
CA ARG A 649 -31.12 33.66 35.51
C ARG A 649 -29.65 33.35 35.74
N PRO A 650 -29.11 33.60 36.94
CA PRO A 650 -27.69 33.36 37.25
C PRO A 650 -27.31 31.87 37.12
N ASP A 651 -28.25 30.96 37.40
CA ASP A 651 -28.00 29.52 37.28
C ASP A 651 -27.73 29.08 35.83
N TRP A 652 -28.36 29.71 34.84
CA TRP A 652 -28.12 29.41 33.43
C TRP A 652 -26.72 29.87 33.00
N ASN A 653 -26.28 31.05 33.45
CA ASN A 653 -24.92 31.54 33.23
C ASN A 653 -23.89 30.62 33.87
N ARG A 654 -24.06 30.26 35.15
CA ARG A 654 -23.16 29.35 35.87
C ARG A 654 -23.05 27.98 35.20
N THR A 655 -24.18 27.44 34.73
CA THR A 655 -24.19 26.15 34.03
C THR A 655 -23.43 26.23 32.70
N GLU A 656 -23.65 27.29 31.92
CA GLU A 656 -22.93 27.48 30.65
C GLU A 656 -21.43 27.66 30.87
N SER A 657 -21.05 28.54 31.80
CA SER A 657 -19.65 28.76 32.17
C SER A 657 -18.98 27.46 32.63
N ALA A 658 -19.67 26.64 33.44
CA ALA A 658 -19.14 25.35 33.88
C ALA A 658 -18.93 24.38 32.70
N LEU A 659 -19.85 24.34 31.74
CA LEU A 659 -19.70 23.51 30.53
C LEU A 659 -18.56 23.99 29.63
N LEU A 660 -18.41 25.30 29.45
CA LEU A 660 -17.30 25.90 28.69
C LEU A 660 -15.95 25.68 29.39
N ALA A 661 -15.90 25.78 30.71
CA ALA A 661 -14.71 25.45 31.50
C ALA A 661 -14.35 23.97 31.41
N ALA A 662 -15.35 23.07 31.47
CA ALA A 662 -15.14 21.64 31.25
C ALA A 662 -14.62 21.35 29.83
N ALA A 663 -15.16 22.03 28.81
CA ALA A 663 -14.67 21.94 27.43
C ALA A 663 -13.22 22.43 27.29
N ALA A 664 -12.87 23.58 27.89
CA ALA A 664 -11.50 24.09 27.89
C ALA A 664 -10.52 23.16 28.61
N TYR A 665 -10.95 22.55 29.72
CA TYR A 665 -10.19 21.51 30.41
C TYR A 665 -9.93 20.30 29.51
N MET A 666 -10.96 19.77 28.85
CA MET A 666 -10.80 18.64 27.92
C MET A 666 -9.84 18.95 26.77
N ILE A 667 -9.96 20.13 26.15
CA ILE A 667 -9.05 20.58 25.08
C ILE A 667 -7.60 20.65 25.58
N THR A 668 -7.39 21.16 26.79
CA THR A 668 -6.06 21.25 27.41
C THR A 668 -5.49 19.85 27.67
N MET A 669 -6.30 18.95 28.24
CA MET A 669 -5.89 17.57 28.53
C MET A 669 -5.56 16.79 27.24
N ILE A 670 -6.33 16.96 26.18
CA ILE A 670 -6.08 16.32 24.88
C ILE A 670 -4.84 16.92 24.20
N SER A 671 -4.66 18.23 24.28
CA SER A 671 -3.44 18.86 23.78
C SER A 671 -2.20 18.33 24.51
N GLY A 672 -2.31 18.14 25.84
CA GLY A 672 -1.28 17.48 26.64
C GLY A 672 -1.06 16.02 26.26
N LEU A 673 -2.13 15.26 25.97
CA LEU A 673 -2.07 13.87 25.53
C LEU A 673 -1.32 13.75 24.19
N LEU A 674 -1.68 14.59 23.21
CA LEU A 674 -1.05 14.63 21.89
C LEU A 674 0.41 15.10 21.97
N ALA A 675 0.70 16.11 22.80
CA ALA A 675 2.07 16.54 23.05
C ALA A 675 2.92 15.43 23.71
N ASN A 676 2.33 14.67 24.62
CA ASN A 676 2.99 13.55 25.27
C ASN A 676 3.30 12.40 24.31
N GLU A 677 2.39 12.08 23.38
CA GLU A 677 2.65 11.10 22.32
C GLU A 677 3.78 11.51 21.38
N SER A 678 3.88 12.81 21.09
CA SER A 678 4.88 13.32 20.14
C SER A 678 6.29 13.46 20.74
N HIS A 679 6.46 13.98 21.97
CA HIS A 679 7.79 14.44 22.41
C HIS A 679 8.16 14.33 23.91
N TRP A 680 7.23 14.13 24.86
CA TRP A 680 7.49 14.46 26.29
C TRP A 680 7.62 13.28 27.28
N GLY A 681 7.78 12.06 26.77
CA GLY A 681 8.00 10.86 27.58
C GLY A 681 6.82 9.90 27.46
N HIS A 682 7.06 8.74 26.87
CA HIS A 682 6.06 7.68 26.67
C HIS A 682 5.64 7.03 28.01
N SER A 683 5.01 7.78 28.91
CA SER A 683 4.34 7.23 30.09
C SER A 683 2.93 6.82 29.73
N ILE A 684 2.75 5.53 29.43
CA ILE A 684 1.45 4.91 29.17
C ILE A 684 0.47 5.20 30.31
N MET A 685 0.93 5.16 31.57
CA MET A 685 0.07 5.41 32.74
C MET A 685 -0.49 6.84 32.76
N THR A 686 0.34 7.84 32.44
CA THR A 686 -0.11 9.24 32.38
C THR A 686 -1.17 9.41 31.30
N GLN A 687 -0.96 8.83 30.12
CA GLN A 687 -1.91 8.88 29.01
C GLN A 687 -3.25 8.21 29.36
N ARG A 688 -3.21 7.04 30.01
CA ARG A 688 -4.41 6.35 30.52
C ARG A 688 -5.18 7.22 31.53
N CYS A 689 -4.49 7.84 32.48
CA CYS A 689 -5.11 8.73 33.47
C CYS A 689 -5.76 9.95 32.80
N ILE A 690 -5.11 10.55 31.79
CA ILE A 690 -5.67 11.66 31.01
C ILE A 690 -6.96 11.23 30.30
N ILE A 691 -6.94 10.10 29.57
CA ILE A 691 -8.11 9.57 28.85
C ILE A 691 -9.27 9.30 29.81
N ILE A 692 -9.00 8.64 30.94
CA ILE A 692 -10.02 8.35 31.96
C ILE A 692 -10.60 9.66 32.54
N SER A 693 -9.76 10.66 32.81
CA SER A 693 -10.23 11.97 33.29
C SER A 693 -11.19 12.64 32.28
N ILE A 694 -10.84 12.64 30.98
CA ILE A 694 -11.71 13.18 29.92
C ILE A 694 -13.04 12.44 29.90
N LEU A 695 -13.04 11.10 29.94
CA LEU A 695 -14.24 10.29 29.97
C LEU A 695 -15.14 10.62 31.17
N ILE A 696 -14.56 10.78 32.37
CA ILE A 696 -15.29 11.13 33.58
C ILE A 696 -15.95 12.51 33.42
N VAL A 697 -15.23 13.50 32.91
CA VAL A 697 -15.76 14.85 32.69
C VAL A 697 -16.91 14.83 31.68
N VAL A 698 -16.74 14.17 30.53
CA VAL A 698 -17.79 14.05 29.51
C VAL A 698 -19.02 13.34 30.07
N ALA A 699 -18.85 12.18 30.71
CA ALA A 699 -19.94 11.40 31.26
C ALA A 699 -20.70 12.18 32.33
N THR A 700 -19.98 12.80 33.27
CA THR A 700 -20.58 13.56 34.38
C THR A 700 -21.36 14.77 33.87
N ALA A 701 -20.77 15.57 32.98
CA ALA A 701 -21.44 16.73 32.40
C ALA A 701 -22.67 16.33 31.56
N SER A 702 -22.55 15.29 30.74
CA SER A 702 -23.64 14.82 29.88
C SER A 702 -24.81 14.24 30.67
N VAL A 703 -24.53 13.41 31.69
CA VAL A 703 -25.55 12.82 32.57
C VAL A 703 -26.23 13.92 33.39
N TYR A 704 -25.46 14.83 33.98
CA TYR A 704 -26.00 15.97 34.72
C TYR A 704 -26.95 16.80 33.87
N MET A 705 -26.51 17.21 32.68
CA MET A 705 -27.30 18.02 31.77
C MET A 705 -28.54 17.29 31.26
N SER A 706 -28.40 16.00 30.90
CA SER A 706 -29.55 15.18 30.48
C SER A 706 -30.59 15.06 31.59
N PHE A 707 -30.15 14.80 32.83
CA PHE A 707 -31.03 14.77 33.99
C PHE A 707 -31.75 16.11 34.19
N ARG A 708 -31.03 17.24 34.08
CA ARG A 708 -31.61 18.59 34.18
C ARG A 708 -32.66 18.84 33.09
N VAL A 709 -32.36 18.50 31.84
CA VAL A 709 -33.30 18.62 30.71
C VAL A 709 -34.56 17.80 30.96
N ILE A 710 -34.42 16.52 31.33
CA ILE A 710 -35.54 15.63 31.60
C ILE A 710 -36.38 16.15 32.77
N ARG A 711 -35.74 16.56 33.87
CA ARG A 711 -36.42 17.09 35.05
C ARG A 711 -37.24 18.32 34.71
N GLU A 712 -36.67 19.30 34.00
CA GLU A 712 -37.39 20.51 33.62
C GLU A 712 -38.48 20.21 32.58
N LEU A 713 -38.26 19.26 31.65
CA LEU A 713 -39.29 18.84 30.69
C LEU A 713 -40.49 18.19 31.39
N VAL A 714 -40.26 17.31 32.38
CA VAL A 714 -41.32 16.68 33.18
C VAL A 714 -42.07 17.74 33.99
N ARG A 715 -41.35 18.70 34.59
CA ARG A 715 -41.93 19.82 35.32
C ARG A 715 -42.82 20.69 34.42
N GLU A 716 -42.32 21.09 33.25
CA GLU A 716 -43.06 21.87 32.27
C GLU A 716 -44.31 21.13 31.77
N ARG A 717 -44.23 19.81 31.53
CA ARG A 717 -45.39 18.98 31.17
C ARG A 717 -46.42 18.89 32.29
N ALA A 718 -45.97 18.74 33.54
CA ALA A 718 -46.86 18.69 34.70
C ALA A 718 -47.59 20.03 34.90
N LEU A 719 -46.89 21.16 34.74
CA LEU A 719 -47.48 22.49 34.79
C LEU A 719 -48.48 22.70 33.64
N ALA A 720 -48.11 22.32 32.41
CA ALA A 720 -49.01 22.41 31.26
C ALA A 720 -50.27 21.53 31.43
N LYS A 721 -50.15 20.35 32.05
CA LYS A 721 -51.29 19.50 32.37
C LYS A 721 -52.20 20.14 33.42
N ARG A 722 -51.63 20.67 34.52
CA ARG A 722 -52.39 21.38 35.56
C ARG A 722 -53.10 22.63 35.02
N ALA A 723 -52.44 23.38 34.13
CA ALA A 723 -53.05 24.55 33.51
C ALA A 723 -54.26 24.18 32.64
N ARG A 724 -54.22 23.03 31.95
CA ARG A 724 -55.38 22.50 31.20
C ARG A 724 -56.50 22.00 32.10
N GLU A 725 -56.15 21.37 33.23
CA GLU A 725 -57.13 20.85 34.20
C GLU A 725 -57.79 21.96 35.03
N GLY A 726 -57.11 23.07 35.30
CA GLY A 726 -57.67 24.21 36.06
C GLY A 726 -58.44 25.24 35.21
N GLN A 727 -58.55 25.02 33.90
CA GLN A 727 -59.35 25.84 32.97
C GLN A 727 -60.60 25.11 32.45
N LEU A 728 -60.85 23.90 32.94
CA LEU A 728 -62.10 23.15 32.83
C LEU A 728 -62.89 23.32 34.14
#